data_AF-A0A7C3UFJ7-F1
#
_entry.id   AF-A0A7C3UFJ7-F1
#
_cell.length_a   1.000
_cell.length_b   1.000
_cell.length_c   1.000
_cell.angle_alpha   90.00
_cell.angle_beta   90.00
_cell.angle_gamma   90.00
#
_symmetry.space_group_name_H-M   'P 1'
#
loop_
_entity.id
_entity.type
_entity.pdbx_description
1 polymer ?
#
loop_
_entity_poly.entity_id
_entity_poly.type
_entity_poly.pdbx_seq_one_letter_code
_entity_poly.pdbx_strand_id
1 'polypeptide(L)'
;MKLLIIGGGAGGPASASRMRRLDENAEIIMFERGEHISYGHCGLPYYIGKVICNRSDLLISNPQKFKQLYNVDVRVRSLVYNISVDNKQIEFMDLNTGKEYQENYDKIILSTGADPIKPQLHGIDLTGIFTLRNLTDADNINQFINERKPKKAVIIGGGFIGLELAENFVHLGIDVTIVEMLDQVMPTLDREMAEPIHRTLALHGVELALSDPVDGFESRDGHLVVKVKSGKEITCDMVMLCMGVRPNLDLAKSANLEIDKGIKVNEYMQTSNPDIYAIGDGVETKHLVTGESVLVPLAGLAARQARIAVDNICGKNEKYKGTLGTSLVKVFETTVGSVGANEKTLKRLGISYQKSYAQPFSHVNYYPDSAQMIIKLLFSPDNGRILGAQIAGTEGVDKRIDTFATAISAGMTVDDLTDLELGYVPQYGSAKEAVNIAGYVAGNILNGDMPASYWDNIAELTDGIFLDVREPDVTAIGMIPNAINIPINELRDRLNELPKDKRIYVYCNVGLESYIATRMLIQHGFDAVNMNGGYSMFKNVKGGASEPINIAQKPVEKLSIAQEISTEVEYLDACGLQCPGPILRVKQKMDQLKPGSILEVSANDTGFAIDLPAWCRTTGNEVLSIEVREGKIIGRIRKKGSEEKVVAQQTSTQIVMPKEKTIVVFSNDMDRVMSAFIIANGSASMGYKVNLFFTFWGLNVLRKSQKVSVSKSFVERMFGWMMPKGVSKLKLSKLNMGGMGTWMMKQVMKQKNVHSLDELIQMARQQGIRLIACTMTMNIMGLKKEELIDGIEEGGVAAFLEDADRSNVTLFI
;
A
#
# COMPACT_ATOMS: atom_id res chain seq x y z
N MET A 1 -6.25 47.75 26.30
CA MET A 1 -6.45 47.52 24.85
C MET A 1 -7.68 46.66 24.66
N LYS A 2 -8.50 46.95 23.65
CA LYS A 2 -9.68 46.20 23.25
C LYS A 2 -9.43 45.42 21.96
N LEU A 3 -9.39 44.09 22.08
CA LEU A 3 -9.19 43.16 20.97
C LEU A 3 -10.51 42.51 20.58
N LEU A 4 -10.92 42.67 19.33
CA LEU A 4 -12.04 41.91 18.76
C LEU A 4 -11.51 40.75 17.92
N ILE A 5 -12.12 39.58 18.07
CA ILE A 5 -11.78 38.37 17.34
C ILE A 5 -13.02 37.91 16.59
N ILE A 6 -12.92 37.77 15.27
CA ILE A 6 -14.06 37.40 14.42
C ILE A 6 -13.88 35.96 13.93
N GLY A 7 -14.71 35.06 14.45
CA GLY A 7 -14.68 33.61 14.21
C GLY A 7 -14.29 32.83 15.46
N GLY A 8 -15.10 31.86 15.84
CA GLY A 8 -14.96 31.00 17.03
C GLY A 8 -14.50 29.57 16.73
N GLY A 9 -13.97 29.32 15.52
CA GLY A 9 -13.43 28.02 15.06
C GLY A 9 -12.05 27.69 15.67
N ALA A 10 -11.06 27.31 14.84
CA ALA A 10 -9.72 26.96 15.34
C ALA A 10 -8.88 28.19 15.75
N GLY A 11 -8.80 29.21 14.89
CA GLY A 11 -7.92 30.38 15.09
C GLY A 11 -8.38 31.34 16.17
N GLY A 12 -9.70 31.54 16.33
CA GLY A 12 -10.26 32.48 17.29
C GLY A 12 -9.98 32.15 18.75
N PRO A 13 -10.41 30.98 19.26
CA PRO A 13 -10.10 30.52 20.62
C PRO A 13 -8.59 30.41 20.88
N ALA A 14 -7.80 30.02 19.89
CA ALA A 14 -6.34 30.03 20.00
C ALA A 14 -5.79 31.45 20.23
N SER A 15 -6.32 32.44 19.51
CA SER A 15 -5.97 33.85 19.66
C SER A 15 -6.40 34.40 21.02
N ALA A 16 -7.67 34.20 21.38
CA ALA A 16 -8.26 34.71 22.61
C ALA A 16 -7.55 34.17 23.86
N SER A 17 -7.30 32.86 23.90
CA SER A 17 -6.58 32.23 25.02
C SER A 17 -5.12 32.68 25.10
N ARG A 18 -4.43 32.89 23.96
CA ARG A 18 -3.07 33.44 23.95
C ARG A 18 -3.06 34.87 24.45
N MET A 19 -3.99 35.69 24.01
CA MET A 19 -4.06 37.11 24.37
C MET A 19 -4.21 37.27 25.88
N ARG A 20 -5.15 36.53 26.50
CA ARG A 20 -5.32 36.57 27.96
C ARG A 20 -4.04 36.20 28.71
N ARG A 21 -3.29 35.19 28.25
CA ARG A 21 -2.02 34.79 28.88
C ARG A 21 -0.91 35.84 28.77
N LEU A 22 -1.05 36.84 27.90
CA LEU A 22 -0.06 37.91 27.73
C LEU A 22 -0.49 39.23 28.40
N ASP A 23 -1.79 39.49 28.48
CA ASP A 23 -2.32 40.71 29.09
C ASP A 23 -3.65 40.44 29.78
N GLU A 24 -3.64 40.51 31.12
CA GLU A 24 -4.82 40.33 31.97
C GLU A 24 -5.76 41.54 31.94
N ASN A 25 -5.27 42.71 31.50
CA ASN A 25 -6.04 43.94 31.42
C ASN A 25 -6.68 44.15 30.04
N ALA A 26 -6.35 43.31 29.05
CA ALA A 26 -6.98 43.38 27.75
C ALA A 26 -8.47 43.06 27.84
N GLU A 27 -9.30 43.88 27.19
CA GLU A 27 -10.69 43.56 26.91
C GLU A 27 -10.72 42.72 25.64
N ILE A 28 -11.23 41.48 25.74
CA ILE A 28 -11.21 40.52 24.63
C ILE A 28 -12.65 40.11 24.36
N ILE A 29 -13.13 40.38 23.14
CA ILE A 29 -14.46 39.99 22.68
C ILE A 29 -14.31 39.10 21.45
N MET A 30 -14.93 37.92 21.48
CA MET A 30 -14.95 36.97 20.38
C MET A 30 -16.37 36.82 19.83
N PHE A 31 -16.52 37.04 18.53
CA PHE A 31 -17.79 36.91 17.81
C PHE A 31 -17.81 35.60 17.03
N GLU A 32 -18.90 34.84 17.14
CA GLU A 32 -19.17 33.64 16.38
C GLU A 32 -20.60 33.67 15.85
N ARG A 33 -20.78 33.46 14.55
CA ARG A 33 -22.11 33.48 13.92
C ARG A 33 -22.91 32.22 14.22
N GLY A 34 -22.23 31.10 14.43
CA GLY A 34 -22.82 29.84 14.86
C GLY A 34 -23.17 29.82 16.35
N GLU A 35 -23.74 28.70 16.78
CA GLU A 35 -24.14 28.49 18.18
C GLU A 35 -22.98 28.03 19.08
N HIS A 36 -21.94 27.45 18.48
CA HIS A 36 -20.87 26.79 19.21
C HIS A 36 -19.51 27.38 18.82
N ILE A 37 -18.62 27.46 19.82
CA ILE A 37 -17.21 27.80 19.64
C ILE A 37 -16.35 26.56 19.92
N SER A 38 -15.12 26.53 19.41
CA SER A 38 -14.11 25.55 19.82
C SER A 38 -14.64 24.11 19.80
N TYR A 39 -15.08 23.64 18.63
CA TYR A 39 -15.51 22.26 18.43
C TYR A 39 -14.62 21.54 17.40
N GLY A 40 -14.61 20.21 17.47
CA GLY A 40 -13.80 19.36 16.59
C GLY A 40 -14.34 19.30 15.16
N HIS A 41 -14.05 20.31 14.32
CA HIS A 41 -14.43 20.31 12.90
C HIS A 41 -13.96 19.04 12.16
N CYS A 42 -12.72 18.59 12.41
CA CYS A 42 -12.17 17.37 11.84
C CYS A 42 -12.87 16.09 12.35
N GLY A 43 -13.62 16.18 13.45
CA GLY A 43 -14.40 15.08 13.99
C GLY A 43 -15.77 14.89 13.33
N LEU A 44 -16.22 15.84 12.48
CA LEU A 44 -17.57 15.81 11.94
C LEU A 44 -17.87 14.58 11.05
N PRO A 45 -16.99 14.16 10.11
CA PRO A 45 -17.21 12.95 9.34
C PRO A 45 -17.35 11.70 10.23
N TYR A 46 -16.50 11.61 11.27
CA TYR A 46 -16.50 10.50 12.22
C TYR A 46 -17.72 10.48 13.15
N TYR A 47 -18.31 11.65 13.43
CA TYR A 47 -19.59 11.74 14.12
C TYR A 47 -20.74 11.28 13.22
N ILE A 48 -20.72 11.65 11.94
CA ILE A 48 -21.71 11.18 10.96
C ILE A 48 -21.64 9.65 10.82
N GLY A 49 -20.44 9.08 10.69
CA GLY A 49 -20.23 7.63 10.63
C GLY A 49 -20.36 6.88 11.96
N LYS A 50 -20.71 7.57 13.05
CA LYS A 50 -20.87 7.00 14.41
C LYS A 50 -19.60 6.36 14.99
N VAL A 51 -18.42 6.71 14.47
CA VAL A 51 -17.13 6.42 15.12
C VAL A 51 -16.99 7.26 16.39
N ILE A 52 -17.38 8.53 16.32
CA ILE A 52 -17.62 9.37 17.49
C ILE A 52 -19.11 9.27 17.82
N CYS A 53 -19.46 8.54 18.88
CA CYS A 53 -20.85 8.23 19.18
C CYS A 53 -21.64 9.43 19.74
N ASN A 54 -21.01 10.28 20.56
CA ASN A 54 -21.70 11.37 21.23
C ASN A 54 -21.35 12.72 20.61
N ARG A 55 -22.38 13.49 20.26
CA ARG A 55 -22.24 14.87 19.76
C ARG A 55 -21.46 15.77 20.74
N SER A 56 -21.63 15.54 22.04
CA SER A 56 -20.95 16.30 23.11
C SER A 56 -19.43 16.15 23.07
N ASP A 57 -18.91 15.03 22.55
CA ASP A 57 -17.47 14.76 22.51
C ASP A 57 -16.75 15.66 21.48
N LEU A 58 -17.51 16.22 20.54
CA LEU A 58 -17.01 17.25 19.61
C LEU A 58 -16.92 18.64 20.25
N LEU A 59 -17.62 18.90 21.36
CA LEU A 59 -17.67 20.21 22.01
C LEU A 59 -16.51 20.35 23.01
N ILE A 60 -15.39 20.93 22.57
CA ILE A 60 -14.18 21.05 23.39
C ILE A 60 -14.35 22.13 24.47
N SER A 61 -15.03 23.23 24.13
CA SER A 61 -15.33 24.32 25.07
C SER A 61 -16.68 24.98 24.76
N ASN A 62 -17.14 25.84 25.67
CA ASN A 62 -18.32 26.69 25.51
C ASN A 62 -18.05 28.11 26.03
N PRO A 63 -18.92 29.09 25.75
CA PRO A 63 -18.76 30.48 26.19
C PRO A 63 -18.51 30.64 27.69
N GLN A 64 -19.26 29.93 28.55
CA GLN A 64 -19.18 30.06 30.00
C GLN A 64 -17.82 29.59 30.54
N LYS A 65 -17.37 28.41 30.10
CA LYS A 65 -16.07 27.84 30.46
C LYS A 65 -14.94 28.74 29.96
N PHE A 66 -15.08 29.31 28.76
CA PHE A 66 -14.09 30.21 28.18
C PHE A 66 -14.01 31.54 28.94
N LYS A 67 -15.15 32.10 29.38
CA LYS A 67 -15.20 33.28 30.24
C LYS A 67 -14.57 33.01 31.61
N GLN A 68 -14.84 31.87 32.22
CA GLN A 68 -14.28 31.51 33.54
C GLN A 68 -12.76 31.34 33.50
N LEU A 69 -12.22 30.68 32.46
CA LEU A 69 -10.79 30.39 32.35
C LEU A 69 -9.98 31.56 31.80
N TYR A 70 -10.53 32.31 30.84
CA TYR A 70 -9.78 33.31 30.08
C TYR A 70 -10.37 34.72 30.15
N ASN A 71 -11.44 34.95 30.93
CA ASN A 71 -12.12 36.24 31.02
C ASN A 71 -12.39 36.90 29.65
N VAL A 72 -12.84 36.10 28.67
CA VAL A 72 -13.18 36.55 27.31
C VAL A 72 -14.70 36.68 27.20
N ASP A 73 -15.19 37.81 26.69
CA ASP A 73 -16.59 37.96 26.29
C ASP A 73 -16.82 37.21 24.98
N VAL A 74 -17.65 36.17 25.00
CA VAL A 74 -17.93 35.34 23.82
C VAL A 74 -19.38 35.54 23.40
N ARG A 75 -19.57 36.10 22.21
CA ARG A 75 -20.87 36.40 21.62
C ARG A 75 -21.14 35.44 20.47
N VAL A 76 -21.84 34.34 20.78
CA VAL A 76 -22.33 33.38 19.78
C VAL A 76 -23.59 33.92 19.09
N ARG A 77 -23.99 33.31 17.97
CA ARG A 77 -25.11 33.76 17.13
C ARG A 77 -25.01 35.25 16.80
N SER A 78 -23.80 35.76 16.63
CA SER A 78 -23.49 37.17 16.35
C SER A 78 -22.73 37.26 15.04
N LEU A 79 -23.38 37.80 14.00
CA LEU A 79 -22.79 37.94 12.67
C LEU A 79 -22.20 39.34 12.52
N VAL A 80 -20.87 39.43 12.50
CA VAL A 80 -20.18 40.65 12.06
C VAL A 80 -20.29 40.72 10.53
N TYR A 81 -20.83 41.82 10.01
CA TYR A 81 -21.06 41.98 8.57
C TYR A 81 -20.32 43.18 7.97
N ASN A 82 -19.82 44.11 8.79
CA ASN A 82 -19.08 45.28 8.32
C ASN A 82 -17.99 45.70 9.32
N ILE A 83 -16.90 46.30 8.80
CA ILE A 83 -15.81 46.89 9.57
C ILE A 83 -15.60 48.32 9.07
N SER A 84 -15.94 49.30 9.90
CA SER A 84 -15.64 50.70 9.66
C SER A 84 -14.23 51.01 10.14
N VAL A 85 -13.29 51.10 9.19
CA VAL A 85 -11.88 51.40 9.48
C VAL A 85 -11.71 52.82 10.05
N ASP A 86 -12.35 53.82 9.43
CA ASP A 86 -12.21 55.22 9.84
C ASP A 86 -12.74 55.48 11.25
N ASN A 87 -13.83 54.82 11.63
CA ASN A 87 -14.44 54.96 12.96
C ASN A 87 -13.89 53.96 13.99
N LYS A 88 -13.00 53.03 13.58
CA LYS A 88 -12.53 51.90 14.40
C LYS A 88 -13.66 51.12 15.08
N GLN A 89 -14.67 50.77 14.28
CA GLN A 89 -15.86 50.04 14.72
C GLN A 89 -16.17 48.84 13.84
N ILE A 90 -16.81 47.83 14.41
CA ILE A 90 -17.50 46.78 13.67
C ILE A 90 -19.01 46.95 13.80
N GLU A 91 -19.75 46.47 12.80
CA GLU A 91 -21.19 46.33 12.85
C GLU A 91 -21.55 44.85 12.84
N PHE A 92 -22.42 44.46 13.77
CA PHE A 92 -22.82 43.06 13.91
C PHE A 92 -24.30 42.93 14.24
N MET A 93 -24.88 41.80 13.84
CA MET A 93 -26.27 41.45 14.09
C MET A 93 -26.36 40.26 15.06
N ASP A 94 -27.19 40.39 16.09
CA ASP A 94 -27.60 39.25 16.91
C ASP A 94 -28.66 38.45 16.15
N LEU A 95 -28.29 37.23 15.74
CA LEU A 95 -29.13 36.34 14.94
C LEU A 95 -30.30 35.73 15.73
N ASN A 96 -30.36 35.92 17.05
CA ASN A 96 -31.54 35.55 17.83
C ASN A 96 -32.63 36.61 17.75
N THR A 97 -32.26 37.89 17.72
CA THR A 97 -33.19 39.02 17.82
C THR A 97 -33.33 39.82 16.53
N GLY A 98 -32.41 39.66 15.58
CA GLY A 98 -32.31 40.46 14.35
C GLY A 98 -31.86 41.90 14.61
N LYS A 99 -31.42 42.24 15.83
CA LYS A 99 -30.98 43.59 16.18
C LYS A 99 -29.52 43.80 15.77
N GLU A 100 -29.25 45.01 15.27
CA GLU A 100 -27.92 45.44 14.87
C GLU A 100 -27.27 46.29 15.96
N TYR A 101 -25.96 46.15 16.09
CA TYR A 101 -25.14 46.77 17.11
C TYR A 101 -23.79 47.20 16.53
N GLN A 102 -23.15 48.13 17.23
CA GLN A 102 -21.79 48.58 16.93
C GLN A 102 -20.87 48.27 18.11
N GLU A 103 -19.60 47.97 17.82
CA GLU A 103 -18.56 47.73 18.83
C GLU A 103 -17.23 48.35 18.40
N ASN A 104 -16.60 49.11 19.30
CA ASN A 104 -15.29 49.74 19.04
C ASN A 104 -14.14 48.74 19.21
N TYR A 105 -13.00 48.99 18.56
CA TYR A 105 -11.79 48.18 18.72
C TYR A 105 -10.50 49.00 18.73
N ASP A 106 -9.49 48.47 19.42
CA ASP A 106 -8.10 48.89 19.21
C ASP A 106 -7.42 48.00 18.16
N LYS A 107 -7.70 46.70 18.19
CA LYS A 107 -7.19 45.69 17.24
C LYS A 107 -8.28 44.69 16.85
N ILE A 108 -8.19 44.15 15.64
CA ILE A 108 -9.03 43.04 15.15
C ILE A 108 -8.16 41.85 14.74
N ILE A 109 -8.61 40.63 15.03
CA ILE A 109 -8.15 39.40 14.36
C ILE A 109 -9.30 38.80 13.54
N LEU A 110 -9.12 38.73 12.22
CA LEU A 110 -10.00 38.04 11.29
C LEU A 110 -9.62 36.55 11.23
N SER A 111 -10.52 35.69 11.71
CA SER A 111 -10.40 34.22 11.66
C SER A 111 -11.68 33.62 11.05
N THR A 112 -12.16 34.22 9.96
CA THR A 112 -13.46 33.91 9.32
C THR A 112 -13.51 32.55 8.62
N GLY A 113 -12.34 31.94 8.38
CA GLY A 113 -12.19 30.62 7.78
C GLY A 113 -12.60 30.61 6.30
N ALA A 114 -13.08 29.45 5.84
CA ALA A 114 -13.51 29.22 4.47
C ALA A 114 -14.89 28.55 4.41
N ASP A 115 -15.62 28.79 3.32
CA ASP A 115 -16.93 28.21 3.02
C ASP A 115 -16.79 27.07 1.97
N PRO A 116 -17.56 25.96 2.07
CA PRO A 116 -17.58 24.92 1.04
C PRO A 116 -17.93 25.48 -0.35
N ILE A 117 -17.27 24.98 -1.39
CA ILE A 117 -17.56 25.38 -2.76
C ILE A 117 -18.89 24.77 -3.22
N LYS A 118 -19.85 25.64 -3.55
CA LYS A 118 -21.11 25.27 -4.20
C LYS A 118 -21.12 25.81 -5.64
N PRO A 119 -21.00 24.96 -6.68
CA PRO A 119 -20.94 25.38 -8.07
C PRO A 119 -22.33 25.76 -8.56
N GLN A 120 -22.38 26.62 -9.58
CA GLN A 120 -23.62 27.02 -10.22
C GLN A 120 -24.07 25.96 -11.23
N LEU A 121 -24.59 24.84 -10.72
CA LEU A 121 -25.10 23.74 -11.54
C LEU A 121 -26.61 23.61 -11.40
N HIS A 122 -27.27 23.16 -12.47
CA HIS A 122 -28.70 22.86 -12.43
C HIS A 122 -29.01 21.82 -11.34
N GLY A 123 -30.04 22.06 -10.54
CA GLY A 123 -30.48 21.15 -9.47
C GLY A 123 -29.62 21.13 -8.20
N ILE A 124 -28.64 22.02 -8.04
CA ILE A 124 -27.73 22.03 -6.87
C ILE A 124 -28.43 22.27 -5.51
N ASP A 125 -29.65 22.84 -5.53
CA ASP A 125 -30.46 23.13 -4.34
C ASP A 125 -31.52 22.06 -4.04
N LEU A 126 -31.49 20.92 -4.76
CA LEU A 126 -32.41 19.82 -4.49
C LEU A 126 -32.18 19.24 -3.07
N THR A 127 -33.29 18.84 -2.43
CA THR A 127 -33.25 18.15 -1.13
C THR A 127 -32.42 16.87 -1.22
N GLY A 128 -31.56 16.63 -0.23
CA GLY A 128 -30.65 15.48 -0.20
C GLY A 128 -29.24 15.77 -0.72
N ILE A 129 -28.97 17.02 -1.15
CA ILE A 129 -27.62 17.51 -1.48
C ILE A 129 -27.07 18.31 -0.29
N PHE A 130 -25.91 17.92 0.23
CA PHE A 130 -25.33 18.51 1.44
C PHE A 130 -23.89 18.98 1.24
N THR A 131 -23.48 19.92 2.08
CA THR A 131 -22.09 20.28 2.34
C THR A 131 -21.78 20.00 3.80
N LEU A 132 -20.50 19.86 4.16
CA LEU A 132 -20.08 19.67 5.56
C LEU A 132 -19.04 20.71 5.98
N ARG A 133 -19.36 21.51 7.00
CA ARG A 133 -18.42 22.47 7.61
C ARG A 133 -18.57 22.57 9.12
N ASN A 134 -19.80 22.57 9.61
CA ASN A 134 -20.13 22.86 11.01
C ASN A 134 -21.01 21.77 11.64
N LEU A 135 -21.26 21.88 12.94
CA LEU A 135 -22.10 20.93 13.69
C LEU A 135 -23.54 20.86 13.18
N THR A 136 -24.15 21.98 12.79
CA THR A 136 -25.50 22.00 12.23
C THR A 136 -25.57 21.23 10.91
N ASP A 137 -24.55 21.34 10.05
CA ASP A 137 -24.48 20.56 8.82
C ASP A 137 -24.46 19.05 9.14
N ALA A 138 -23.62 18.64 10.10
CA ALA A 138 -23.51 17.25 10.52
C ALA A 138 -24.81 16.74 11.17
N ASP A 139 -25.47 17.56 11.99
CA ASP A 139 -26.76 17.25 12.61
C ASP A 139 -27.84 17.04 11.52
N ASN A 140 -27.89 17.90 10.50
CA ASN A 140 -28.81 17.78 9.37
C ASN A 140 -28.57 16.50 8.54
N ILE A 141 -27.30 16.16 8.29
CA ILE A 141 -26.93 14.92 7.57
C ILE A 141 -27.35 13.69 8.39
N ASN A 142 -27.05 13.68 9.69
CA ASN A 142 -27.45 12.59 10.58
C ASN A 142 -28.97 12.43 10.67
N GLN A 143 -29.69 13.55 10.76
CA GLN A 143 -31.16 13.54 10.73
C GLN A 143 -31.66 12.91 9.42
N PHE A 144 -31.14 13.34 8.28
CA PHE A 144 -31.51 12.77 6.98
C PHE A 144 -31.21 11.27 6.90
N ILE A 145 -30.03 10.83 7.36
CA ILE A 145 -29.66 9.41 7.37
C ILE A 145 -30.63 8.60 8.24
N ASN A 146 -30.99 9.10 9.42
CA ASN A 146 -31.88 8.38 10.33
C ASN A 146 -33.33 8.31 9.82
N GLU A 147 -33.83 9.41 9.24
CA GLU A 147 -35.20 9.51 8.75
C GLU A 147 -35.42 8.82 7.40
N ARG A 148 -34.50 9.04 6.45
CA ARG A 148 -34.63 8.59 5.06
C ARG A 148 -33.94 7.25 4.80
N LYS A 149 -33.00 6.84 5.66
CA LYS A 149 -32.25 5.57 5.55
C LYS A 149 -31.68 5.37 4.13
N PRO A 150 -30.89 6.33 3.62
CA PRO A 150 -30.33 6.26 2.27
C PRO A 150 -29.53 4.97 2.09
N LYS A 151 -29.60 4.40 0.89
CA LYS A 151 -28.85 3.21 0.48
C LYS A 151 -27.68 3.55 -0.42
N LYS A 152 -27.78 4.65 -1.17
CA LYS A 152 -26.73 5.09 -2.10
C LYS A 152 -26.36 6.55 -1.88
N ALA A 153 -25.07 6.83 -1.74
CA ALA A 153 -24.53 8.17 -1.63
C ALA A 153 -23.54 8.45 -2.77
N VAL A 154 -23.63 9.64 -3.36
CA VAL A 154 -22.62 10.14 -4.30
C VAL A 154 -21.82 11.25 -3.63
N ILE A 155 -20.49 11.14 -3.66
CA ILE A 155 -19.57 12.15 -3.14
C ILE A 155 -18.92 12.85 -4.32
N ILE A 156 -19.10 14.16 -4.43
CA ILE A 156 -18.47 14.99 -5.47
C ILE A 156 -17.17 15.59 -4.92
N GLY A 157 -16.03 15.07 -5.37
CA GLY A 157 -14.69 15.48 -4.96
C GLY A 157 -13.99 14.44 -4.07
N GLY A 158 -12.82 13.98 -4.52
CA GLY A 158 -11.96 12.98 -3.87
C GLY A 158 -10.86 13.59 -2.99
N GLY A 159 -11.12 14.72 -2.33
CA GLY A 159 -10.21 15.31 -1.32
C GLY A 159 -10.38 14.69 0.07
N PHE A 160 -9.67 15.22 1.07
CA PHE A 160 -9.70 14.76 2.48
C PHE A 160 -11.12 14.46 2.99
N ILE A 161 -11.99 15.48 2.99
CA ILE A 161 -13.37 15.38 3.51
C ILE A 161 -14.18 14.32 2.74
N GLY A 162 -14.01 14.25 1.42
CA GLY A 162 -14.73 13.29 0.58
C GLY A 162 -14.33 11.85 0.89
N LEU A 163 -13.04 11.61 1.14
CA LEU A 163 -12.53 10.29 1.51
C LEU A 163 -12.93 9.88 2.93
N GLU A 164 -12.87 10.81 3.89
CA GLU A 164 -13.34 10.58 5.26
C GLU A 164 -14.83 10.24 5.27
N LEU A 165 -15.66 10.96 4.50
CA LEU A 165 -17.09 10.66 4.37
C LEU A 165 -17.34 9.34 3.65
N ALA A 166 -16.55 8.99 2.63
CA ALA A 166 -16.69 7.71 1.94
C ALA A 166 -16.51 6.53 2.92
N GLU A 167 -15.44 6.54 3.72
CA GLU A 167 -15.21 5.52 4.75
C GLU A 167 -16.38 5.45 5.74
N ASN A 168 -16.80 6.60 6.26
CA ASN A 168 -17.86 6.68 7.27
C ASN A 168 -19.23 6.23 6.73
N PHE A 169 -19.56 6.52 5.46
CA PHE A 169 -20.79 6.04 4.82
C PHE A 169 -20.76 4.54 4.56
N VAL A 170 -19.61 3.99 4.14
CA VAL A 170 -19.44 2.54 3.99
C VAL A 170 -19.62 1.83 5.35
N HIS A 171 -19.09 2.39 6.44
CA HIS A 171 -19.32 1.85 7.80
C HIS A 171 -20.79 1.87 8.23
N LEU A 172 -21.59 2.81 7.70
CA LEU A 172 -23.04 2.85 7.91
C LEU A 172 -23.82 1.88 6.99
N GLY A 173 -23.15 1.17 6.08
CA GLY A 173 -23.77 0.27 5.11
C GLY A 173 -24.45 1.01 3.96
N ILE A 174 -23.94 2.18 3.58
CA ILE A 174 -24.38 2.97 2.43
C ILE A 174 -23.41 2.70 1.27
N ASP A 175 -23.92 2.37 0.09
CA ASP A 175 -23.11 2.22 -1.12
C ASP A 175 -22.61 3.60 -1.56
N VAL A 176 -21.31 3.72 -1.86
CA VAL A 176 -20.68 5.01 -2.17
C VAL A 176 -20.10 5.02 -3.58
N THR A 177 -20.40 6.08 -4.32
CA THR A 177 -19.68 6.45 -5.56
C THR A 177 -18.99 7.79 -5.36
N ILE A 178 -17.69 7.87 -5.62
CA ILE A 178 -16.94 9.14 -5.65
C ILE A 178 -16.81 9.60 -7.11
N VAL A 179 -17.26 10.81 -7.38
CA VAL A 179 -17.08 11.49 -8.66
C VAL A 179 -15.98 12.53 -8.52
N GLU A 180 -14.94 12.43 -9.33
CA GLU A 180 -13.78 13.31 -9.30
C GLU A 180 -13.42 13.75 -10.73
N MET A 181 -13.16 15.04 -10.88
CA MET A 181 -12.80 15.65 -12.16
C MET A 181 -11.38 15.26 -12.59
N LEU A 182 -10.49 15.00 -11.63
CA LEU A 182 -9.12 14.57 -11.89
C LEU A 182 -9.05 13.05 -12.12
N ASP A 183 -7.93 12.60 -12.67
CA ASP A 183 -7.59 11.19 -12.87
C ASP A 183 -7.17 10.48 -11.57
N GLN A 184 -7.25 11.17 -10.43
CA GLN A 184 -6.90 10.68 -9.11
C GLN A 184 -7.69 11.34 -7.98
N VAL A 185 -7.76 10.64 -6.84
CA VAL A 185 -8.14 11.25 -5.55
C VAL A 185 -6.90 11.90 -4.92
N MET A 186 -7.10 12.67 -3.85
CA MET A 186 -6.05 13.37 -3.10
C MET A 186 -5.08 14.16 -3.99
N PRO A 187 -5.50 15.33 -4.50
CA PRO A 187 -4.70 16.11 -5.44
C PRO A 187 -3.33 16.55 -4.92
N THR A 188 -3.12 16.54 -3.59
CA THR A 188 -1.83 16.83 -2.94
C THR A 188 -0.77 15.77 -3.23
N LEU A 189 -1.18 14.53 -3.52
CA LEU A 189 -0.29 13.44 -3.93
C LEU A 189 -0.05 13.46 -5.44
N ASP A 190 1.06 12.88 -5.87
CA ASP A 190 1.26 12.52 -7.28
C ASP A 190 0.48 11.24 -7.63
N ARG A 191 0.21 11.02 -8.93
CA ARG A 191 -0.77 10.04 -9.41
C ARG A 191 -0.50 8.62 -8.93
N GLU A 192 0.76 8.21 -8.94
CA GLU A 192 1.18 6.88 -8.51
C GLU A 192 1.09 6.68 -7.00
N MET A 193 1.14 7.77 -6.22
CA MET A 193 1.00 7.75 -4.76
C MET A 193 -0.47 7.77 -4.32
N ALA A 194 -1.41 8.10 -5.21
CA ALA A 194 -2.85 7.98 -4.97
C ALA A 194 -3.39 6.56 -5.22
N GLU A 195 -2.66 5.73 -5.97
CA GLU A 195 -3.08 4.37 -6.34
C GLU A 195 -3.34 3.45 -5.13
N PRO A 196 -2.56 3.49 -4.02
CA PRO A 196 -2.90 2.75 -2.81
C PRO A 196 -4.30 3.09 -2.27
N ILE A 197 -4.71 4.35 -2.37
CA ILE A 197 -6.05 4.79 -1.95
C ILE A 197 -7.10 4.26 -2.90
N HIS A 198 -6.88 4.36 -4.22
CA HIS A 198 -7.81 3.84 -5.22
C HIS A 198 -8.13 2.36 -5.01
N ARG A 199 -7.11 1.57 -4.71
CA ARG A 199 -7.26 0.14 -4.41
C ARG A 199 -8.00 -0.11 -3.12
N THR A 200 -7.64 0.60 -2.05
CA THR A 200 -8.33 0.46 -0.75
C THR A 200 -9.81 0.86 -0.87
N LEU A 201 -10.15 1.89 -1.64
CA LEU A 201 -11.54 2.25 -1.93
C LEU A 201 -12.28 1.14 -2.70
N ALA A 202 -11.67 0.62 -3.77
CA ALA A 202 -12.24 -0.47 -4.56
C ALA A 202 -12.42 -1.76 -3.74
N LEU A 203 -11.48 -2.07 -2.84
CA LEU A 203 -11.55 -3.19 -1.91
C LEU A 203 -12.74 -3.08 -0.94
N HIS A 204 -13.21 -1.87 -0.65
CA HIS A 204 -14.38 -1.62 0.20
C HIS A 204 -15.66 -1.38 -0.61
N GLY A 205 -15.65 -1.70 -1.92
CA GLY A 205 -16.82 -1.56 -2.78
C GLY A 205 -17.17 -0.11 -3.15
N VAL A 206 -16.27 0.86 -2.91
CA VAL A 206 -16.47 2.24 -3.33
C VAL A 206 -16.20 2.36 -4.82
N GLU A 207 -17.19 2.84 -5.57
CA GLU A 207 -17.03 3.11 -7.01
C GLU A 207 -16.31 4.44 -7.24
N LEU A 208 -15.35 4.47 -8.17
CA LEU A 208 -14.62 5.67 -8.55
C LEU A 208 -14.97 6.09 -9.99
N ALA A 209 -15.57 7.26 -10.15
CA ALA A 209 -15.76 7.94 -11.42
C ALA A 209 -14.73 9.08 -11.53
N LEU A 210 -13.50 8.72 -11.94
CA LEU A 210 -12.39 9.65 -12.13
C LEU A 210 -12.41 10.26 -13.54
N SER A 211 -11.75 11.40 -13.71
CA SER A 211 -11.69 12.15 -14.98
C SER A 211 -13.08 12.54 -15.53
N ASP A 212 -14.09 12.63 -14.67
CA ASP A 212 -15.48 12.82 -15.08
C ASP A 212 -16.17 13.86 -14.17
N PRO A 213 -16.06 15.16 -14.50
CA PRO A 213 -16.66 16.21 -13.68
C PRO A 213 -18.19 16.14 -13.67
N VAL A 214 -18.77 16.53 -12.55
CA VAL A 214 -20.22 16.72 -12.40
C VAL A 214 -20.73 17.84 -13.32
N ASP A 215 -21.89 17.62 -13.92
CA ASP A 215 -22.54 18.52 -14.87
C ASP A 215 -23.91 19.02 -14.37
N GLY A 216 -24.58 18.26 -13.49
CA GLY A 216 -25.83 18.70 -12.88
C GLY A 216 -26.52 17.64 -12.04
N PHE A 217 -27.67 18.03 -11.48
CA PHE A 217 -28.50 17.19 -10.64
C PHE A 217 -29.95 17.24 -11.10
N GLU A 218 -30.65 16.11 -11.00
CA GLU A 218 -32.09 16.01 -11.24
C GLU A 218 -32.75 15.19 -10.13
N SER A 219 -34.06 15.37 -9.98
CA SER A 219 -34.90 14.49 -9.16
C SER A 219 -35.77 13.65 -10.09
N ARG A 220 -35.67 12.33 -9.98
CA ARG A 220 -36.43 11.37 -10.80
C ARG A 220 -36.94 10.25 -9.90
N ASP A 221 -38.25 10.01 -9.92
CA ASP A 221 -38.92 8.96 -9.13
C ASP A 221 -38.59 8.98 -7.63
N GLY A 222 -38.38 10.17 -7.06
CA GLY A 222 -38.05 10.35 -5.64
C GLY A 222 -36.57 10.14 -5.29
N HIS A 223 -35.70 9.86 -6.27
CA HIS A 223 -34.25 9.76 -6.12
C HIS A 223 -33.54 10.94 -6.77
N LEU A 224 -32.29 11.18 -6.35
CA LEU A 224 -31.39 12.11 -7.01
C LEU A 224 -30.66 11.42 -8.15
N VAL A 225 -30.49 12.12 -9.26
CA VAL A 225 -29.69 11.68 -10.40
C VAL A 225 -28.55 12.67 -10.58
N VAL A 226 -27.31 12.19 -10.41
CA VAL A 226 -26.10 12.97 -10.68
C VAL A 226 -25.72 12.76 -12.15
N LYS A 227 -25.64 13.85 -12.90
CA LYS A 227 -25.17 13.87 -14.28
C LYS A 227 -23.69 14.26 -14.29
N VAL A 228 -22.89 13.50 -15.03
CA VAL A 228 -21.47 13.78 -15.25
C VAL A 228 -21.21 14.03 -16.73
N LYS A 229 -20.09 14.70 -17.05
CA LYS A 229 -19.83 15.17 -18.42
C LYS A 229 -19.67 14.07 -19.47
N SER A 230 -19.32 12.85 -19.06
CA SER A 230 -19.33 11.69 -19.96
C SER A 230 -20.72 11.32 -20.48
N GLY A 231 -21.80 11.86 -19.89
CA GLY A 231 -23.18 11.50 -20.16
C GLY A 231 -23.70 10.35 -19.30
N LYS A 232 -22.88 9.78 -18.42
CA LYS A 232 -23.32 8.80 -17.42
C LYS A 232 -24.28 9.48 -16.42
N GLU A 233 -25.34 8.77 -16.05
CA GLU A 233 -26.26 9.16 -14.97
C GLU A 233 -26.06 8.22 -13.78
N ILE A 234 -25.94 8.77 -12.57
CA ILE A 234 -25.74 8.01 -11.33
C ILE A 234 -26.91 8.29 -10.39
N THR A 235 -27.79 7.30 -10.20
CA THR A 235 -28.94 7.41 -9.29
C THR A 235 -28.52 7.15 -7.84
N CYS A 236 -28.93 8.03 -6.94
CA CYS A 236 -28.60 7.98 -5.50
C CYS A 236 -29.68 8.59 -4.62
N ASP A 237 -29.55 8.41 -3.31
CA ASP A 237 -30.48 8.93 -2.30
C ASP A 237 -29.96 10.21 -1.63
N MET A 238 -28.64 10.40 -1.65
CA MET A 238 -27.99 11.59 -1.11
C MET A 238 -26.70 11.94 -1.87
N VAL A 239 -26.35 13.23 -1.84
CA VAL A 239 -25.13 13.76 -2.45
C VAL A 239 -24.34 14.58 -1.43
N MET A 240 -23.03 14.37 -1.38
CA MET A 240 -22.10 15.21 -0.61
C MET A 240 -21.22 16.04 -1.55
N LEU A 241 -21.25 17.36 -1.40
CA LEU A 241 -20.38 18.28 -2.12
C LEU A 241 -19.07 18.50 -1.35
N CYS A 242 -17.99 17.92 -1.85
CA CYS A 242 -16.65 17.90 -1.23
C CYS A 242 -15.56 18.47 -2.17
N MET A 243 -15.89 19.49 -2.96
CA MET A 243 -15.01 20.05 -4.01
C MET A 243 -13.99 21.10 -3.50
N GLY A 244 -13.71 21.10 -2.20
CA GLY A 244 -12.86 22.08 -1.55
C GLY A 244 -13.62 23.29 -0.98
N VAL A 245 -12.86 24.29 -0.55
CA VAL A 245 -13.36 25.46 0.18
C VAL A 245 -12.84 26.76 -0.44
N ARG A 246 -13.59 27.85 -0.24
CA ARG A 246 -13.23 29.21 -0.65
C ARG A 246 -13.07 30.10 0.58
N PRO A 247 -11.97 30.89 0.71
CA PRO A 247 -11.82 31.89 1.76
C PRO A 247 -13.04 32.80 1.92
N ASN A 248 -13.43 33.09 3.16
CA ASN A 248 -14.45 34.09 3.44
C ASN A 248 -13.81 35.49 3.48
N LEU A 249 -14.09 36.28 2.44
CA LEU A 249 -13.42 37.56 2.17
C LEU A 249 -14.32 38.78 2.36
N ASP A 250 -15.56 38.60 2.78
CA ASP A 250 -16.57 39.67 2.77
C ASP A 250 -16.18 40.81 3.73
N LEU A 251 -15.72 40.46 4.93
CA LEU A 251 -15.23 41.45 5.91
C LEU A 251 -13.93 42.13 5.49
N ALA A 252 -13.04 41.41 4.81
CA ALA A 252 -11.82 42.01 4.29
C ALA A 252 -12.12 43.02 3.18
N LYS A 253 -13.12 42.74 2.34
CA LYS A 253 -13.60 43.67 1.30
C LYS A 253 -14.28 44.89 1.92
N SER A 254 -15.14 44.72 2.92
CA SER A 254 -15.80 45.85 3.58
C SER A 254 -14.81 46.77 4.31
N ALA A 255 -13.73 46.20 4.86
CA ALA A 255 -12.62 46.94 5.43
C ALA A 255 -11.61 47.50 4.40
N ASN A 256 -11.83 47.30 3.08
CA ASN A 256 -10.91 47.69 2.01
C ASN A 256 -9.46 47.17 2.19
N LEU A 257 -9.32 45.92 2.65
CA LEU A 257 -8.03 45.26 2.81
C LEU A 257 -7.51 44.71 1.47
N GLU A 258 -6.19 44.54 1.38
CA GLU A 258 -5.58 43.88 0.22
C GLU A 258 -5.94 42.39 0.17
N ILE A 259 -6.41 41.94 -0.99
CA ILE A 259 -6.88 40.59 -1.25
C ILE A 259 -6.34 40.13 -2.61
N ASP A 260 -6.03 38.84 -2.75
CA ASP A 260 -5.81 38.17 -4.03
C ASP A 260 -6.51 36.80 -4.05
N LYS A 261 -5.79 35.70 -3.81
CA LYS A 261 -6.36 34.37 -3.58
C LYS A 261 -7.14 34.33 -2.25
N GLY A 262 -6.68 35.08 -1.24
CA GLY A 262 -7.27 35.25 0.08
C GLY A 262 -6.89 36.62 0.68
N ILE A 263 -7.00 36.78 2.00
CA ILE A 263 -6.57 38.01 2.68
C ILE A 263 -5.04 38.06 2.66
N LYS A 264 -4.45 39.13 2.11
CA LYS A 264 -3.00 39.31 2.13
C LYS A 264 -2.53 39.72 3.51
N VAL A 265 -1.52 39.02 4.00
CA VAL A 265 -0.83 39.33 5.25
C VAL A 265 0.67 39.38 5.05
N ASN A 266 1.35 40.19 5.87
CA ASN A 266 2.80 40.15 5.98
C ASN A 266 3.26 38.97 6.86
N GLU A 267 4.59 38.84 7.04
CA GLU A 267 5.17 37.77 7.88
C GLU A 267 4.77 37.84 9.37
N TYR A 268 4.17 38.95 9.82
CA TYR A 268 3.68 39.14 11.19
C TYR A 268 2.18 38.84 11.34
N MET A 269 1.54 38.32 10.29
CA MET A 269 0.08 38.06 10.18
C MET A 269 -0.78 39.33 10.17
N GLN A 270 -0.17 40.49 9.91
CA GLN A 270 -0.83 41.78 9.81
C GLN A 270 -1.30 42.02 8.37
N THR A 271 -2.50 42.58 8.21
CA THR A 271 -3.07 42.93 6.90
C THR A 271 -2.50 44.25 6.38
N SER A 272 -3.02 44.78 5.26
CA SER A 272 -2.68 46.14 4.79
C SER A 272 -3.07 47.24 5.79
N ASN A 273 -3.97 46.95 6.73
CA ASN A 273 -4.27 47.84 7.85
C ASN A 273 -3.49 47.40 9.12
N PRO A 274 -2.75 48.31 9.78
CA PRO A 274 -1.90 47.95 10.92
C PRO A 274 -2.64 47.54 12.19
N ASP A 275 -3.93 47.84 12.27
CA ASP A 275 -4.81 47.51 13.39
C ASP A 275 -5.61 46.21 13.14
N ILE A 276 -5.52 45.63 11.95
CA ILE A 276 -6.24 44.42 11.57
C ILE A 276 -5.24 43.32 11.20
N TYR A 277 -5.37 42.19 11.89
CA TYR A 277 -4.64 40.95 11.63
C TYR A 277 -5.59 39.93 11.03
N ALA A 278 -5.06 38.97 10.29
CA ALA A 278 -5.85 37.86 9.74
C ALA A 278 -5.09 36.54 9.87
N ILE A 279 -5.82 35.45 10.10
CA ILE A 279 -5.27 34.11 10.30
C ILE A 279 -6.22 33.02 9.76
N GLY A 280 -5.71 31.80 9.65
CA GLY A 280 -6.48 30.59 9.31
C GLY A 280 -6.71 30.42 7.81
N ASP A 281 -7.77 29.68 7.48
CA ASP A 281 -8.04 29.24 6.10
C ASP A 281 -8.26 30.38 5.09
N GLY A 282 -8.53 31.59 5.59
CA GLY A 282 -8.80 32.77 4.77
C GLY A 282 -7.55 33.55 4.35
N VAL A 283 -6.36 33.25 4.88
CA VAL A 283 -5.15 34.03 4.61
C VAL A 283 -4.21 33.39 3.60
N GLU A 284 -3.60 34.25 2.81
CA GLU A 284 -2.49 33.88 1.94
C GLU A 284 -1.18 33.81 2.73
N THR A 285 -0.45 32.72 2.57
CA THR A 285 0.88 32.56 3.15
C THR A 285 1.87 32.05 2.11
N LYS A 286 3.17 32.26 2.36
CA LYS A 286 4.21 31.72 1.47
C LYS A 286 4.38 30.22 1.72
N HIS A 287 4.41 29.44 0.65
CA HIS A 287 4.83 28.04 0.70
C HIS A 287 6.33 27.98 0.99
N LEU A 288 6.73 27.28 2.06
CA LEU A 288 8.09 27.34 2.59
C LEU A 288 9.16 26.84 1.59
N VAL A 289 8.81 25.87 0.74
CA VAL A 289 9.75 25.29 -0.24
C VAL A 289 9.81 26.10 -1.53
N THR A 290 8.65 26.50 -2.06
CA THR A 290 8.53 27.07 -3.42
C THR A 290 8.46 28.59 -3.43
N GLY A 291 8.17 29.22 -2.29
CA GLY A 291 7.97 30.67 -2.17
C GLY A 291 6.65 31.19 -2.74
N GLU A 292 5.83 30.35 -3.39
CA GLU A 292 4.53 30.75 -3.95
C GLU A 292 3.56 31.22 -2.85
N SER A 293 2.67 32.16 -3.19
CA SER A 293 1.51 32.48 -2.34
C SER A 293 0.48 31.36 -2.43
N VAL A 294 0.12 30.76 -1.30
CA VAL A 294 -0.76 29.60 -1.17
C VAL A 294 -1.85 29.80 -0.12
N LEU A 295 -2.98 29.11 -0.33
CA LEU A 295 -4.04 28.90 0.64
C LEU A 295 -4.00 27.46 1.12
N VAL A 296 -3.83 27.25 2.42
CA VAL A 296 -3.73 25.91 3.00
C VAL A 296 -4.65 25.83 4.21
N PRO A 297 -5.89 25.33 4.04
CA PRO A 297 -6.91 25.33 5.08
C PRO A 297 -6.71 24.16 6.05
N LEU A 298 -5.75 24.29 6.98
CA LEU A 298 -5.44 23.27 7.98
C LEU A 298 -5.45 23.85 9.40
N ALA A 299 -6.17 23.19 10.31
CA ALA A 299 -6.39 23.67 11.68
C ALA A 299 -5.08 23.94 12.45
N GLY A 300 -4.06 23.09 12.28
CA GLY A 300 -2.75 23.27 12.92
C GLY A 300 -1.99 24.52 12.43
N LEU A 301 -2.28 25.01 11.22
CA LEU A 301 -1.74 26.29 10.73
C LEU A 301 -2.47 27.46 11.37
N ALA A 302 -3.79 27.42 11.41
CA ALA A 302 -4.61 28.46 12.04
C ALA A 302 -4.21 28.72 13.49
N ALA A 303 -3.99 27.66 14.29
CA ALA A 303 -3.54 27.79 15.68
C ALA A 303 -2.13 28.38 15.82
N ARG A 304 -1.19 28.03 14.92
CA ARG A 304 0.16 28.60 14.91
C ARG A 304 0.16 30.07 14.52
N GLN A 305 -0.61 30.42 13.49
CA GLN A 305 -0.78 31.80 13.02
C GLN A 305 -1.43 32.67 14.11
N ALA A 306 -2.45 32.15 14.82
CA ALA A 306 -3.08 32.82 15.96
C ALA A 306 -2.06 33.23 17.03
N ARG A 307 -1.15 32.32 17.40
CA ARG A 307 -0.12 32.61 18.39
C ARG A 307 0.79 33.77 17.94
N ILE A 308 1.21 33.75 16.67
CA ILE A 308 2.11 34.77 16.11
C ILE A 308 1.40 36.12 16.02
N ALA A 309 0.17 36.16 15.48
CA ALA A 309 -0.62 37.39 15.38
C ALA A 309 -0.78 38.06 16.74
N VAL A 310 -1.14 37.29 17.78
CA VAL A 310 -1.29 37.82 19.14
C VAL A 310 0.05 38.24 19.76
N ASP A 311 1.11 37.44 19.58
CA ASP A 311 2.44 37.82 20.04
C ASP A 311 2.90 39.16 19.40
N ASN A 312 2.54 39.40 18.14
CA ASN A 312 2.83 40.65 17.43
C ASN A 312 1.96 41.83 17.85
N ILE A 313 0.68 41.60 18.13
CA ILE A 313 -0.20 42.60 18.77
C ILE A 313 0.40 43.05 20.11
N CYS A 314 1.03 42.14 20.86
CA CYS A 314 1.74 42.43 22.11
C CYS A 314 3.20 42.88 21.92
N GLY A 315 3.66 43.15 20.69
CA GLY A 315 4.97 43.76 20.42
C GLY A 315 6.18 42.82 20.38
N LYS A 316 6.00 41.50 20.21
CA LYS A 316 7.11 40.52 20.21
C LYS A 316 7.85 40.34 18.88
N ASN A 317 7.31 40.87 17.78
CA ASN A 317 7.96 40.86 16.46
C ASN A 317 8.34 39.45 15.94
N GLU A 318 7.44 38.48 16.14
CA GLU A 318 7.54 37.09 15.71
C GLU A 318 7.16 36.92 14.24
N LYS A 319 7.99 36.20 13.48
CA LYS A 319 7.80 35.98 12.04
C LYS A 319 7.21 34.60 11.75
N TYR A 320 6.18 34.57 10.92
CA TYR A 320 5.68 33.35 10.30
C TYR A 320 6.61 32.92 9.17
N LYS A 321 7.26 31.77 9.34
CA LYS A 321 8.24 31.25 8.39
C LYS A 321 7.62 30.80 7.06
N GLY A 322 6.32 30.53 7.04
CA GLY A 322 5.61 29.99 5.89
C GLY A 322 4.95 28.64 6.17
N THR A 323 4.36 28.07 5.13
CA THR A 323 3.52 26.88 5.19
C THR A 323 4.13 25.73 4.39
N LEU A 324 4.16 24.52 4.97
CA LEU A 324 4.60 23.30 4.27
C LEU A 324 3.47 22.49 3.64
N GLY A 325 2.22 22.69 4.07
CA GLY A 325 1.10 21.85 3.61
C GLY A 325 1.14 20.40 4.13
N THR A 326 1.84 20.14 5.23
CA THR A 326 1.88 18.82 5.88
C THR A 326 0.46 18.33 6.16
N SER A 327 0.10 17.18 5.60
CA SER A 327 -1.25 16.63 5.67
C SER A 327 -1.23 15.11 5.67
N LEU A 328 -2.22 14.52 6.32
CA LEU A 328 -2.43 13.08 6.47
C LEU A 328 -3.93 12.79 6.26
N VAL A 329 -4.24 11.65 5.67
CA VAL A 329 -5.59 11.09 5.68
C VAL A 329 -5.50 9.58 5.83
N LYS A 330 -6.40 9.04 6.65
CA LYS A 330 -6.64 7.60 6.74
C LYS A 330 -7.89 7.29 5.91
N VAL A 331 -7.78 6.30 5.05
CA VAL A 331 -8.87 5.77 4.23
C VAL A 331 -8.89 4.27 4.48
N PHE A 332 -9.85 3.82 5.28
CA PHE A 332 -9.91 2.46 5.82
C PHE A 332 -8.57 2.08 6.50
N GLU A 333 -7.87 1.06 6.03
CA GLU A 333 -6.56 0.63 6.54
C GLU A 333 -5.39 1.46 6.04
N THR A 334 -5.55 2.17 4.93
CA THR A 334 -4.44 2.87 4.26
C THR A 334 -4.32 4.28 4.79
N THR A 335 -3.15 4.63 5.32
CA THR A 335 -2.78 6.00 5.64
C THR A 335 -1.92 6.55 4.51
N VAL A 336 -2.22 7.77 4.08
CA VAL A 336 -1.34 8.54 3.19
C VAL A 336 -1.01 9.87 3.81
N GLY A 337 0.17 10.40 3.50
CA GLY A 337 0.55 11.74 3.87
C GLY A 337 1.43 12.42 2.85
N SER A 338 1.43 13.74 2.91
CA SER A 338 2.23 14.60 2.03
C SER A 338 2.77 15.80 2.79
N VAL A 339 3.96 16.24 2.42
CA VAL A 339 4.60 17.45 2.94
C VAL A 339 5.48 18.11 1.89
N GLY A 340 5.47 19.45 1.83
CA GLY A 340 6.22 20.19 0.83
C GLY A 340 5.56 20.17 -0.55
N ALA A 341 6.37 20.28 -1.60
CA ALA A 341 5.89 20.30 -2.99
C ALA A 341 5.75 18.89 -3.57
N ASN A 342 4.79 18.71 -4.49
CA ASN A 342 4.65 17.52 -5.33
C ASN A 342 5.22 17.76 -6.75
N GLU A 343 5.37 16.71 -7.56
CA GLU A 343 5.94 16.84 -8.92
C GLU A 343 5.12 17.79 -9.78
N LYS A 344 3.78 17.72 -9.71
CA LYS A 344 2.87 18.60 -10.46
C LYS A 344 3.18 20.08 -10.20
N THR A 345 3.42 20.44 -8.94
CA THR A 345 3.74 21.81 -8.54
C THR A 345 5.14 22.21 -8.99
N LEU A 346 6.14 21.35 -8.82
CA LEU A 346 7.52 21.63 -9.21
C LEU A 346 7.64 21.83 -10.73
N LYS A 347 6.99 20.97 -11.52
CA LYS A 347 6.91 21.10 -12.99
C LYS A 347 6.25 22.41 -13.41
N ARG A 348 5.10 22.76 -12.82
CA ARG A 348 4.36 24.01 -13.13
C ARG A 348 5.23 25.25 -12.88
N LEU A 349 6.05 25.23 -11.84
CA LEU A 349 6.91 26.35 -11.46
C LEU A 349 8.29 26.34 -12.12
N GLY A 350 8.61 25.33 -12.94
CA GLY A 350 9.94 25.19 -13.54
C GLY A 350 11.06 25.00 -12.52
N ILE A 351 10.75 24.46 -11.33
CA ILE A 351 11.76 24.16 -10.30
C ILE A 351 12.38 22.80 -10.63
N SER A 352 13.70 22.78 -10.85
CA SER A 352 14.43 21.54 -11.11
C SER A 352 14.38 20.60 -9.89
N TYR A 353 14.14 19.32 -10.14
CA TYR A 353 14.05 18.30 -9.09
C TYR A 353 14.45 16.92 -9.61
N GLN A 354 14.87 16.07 -8.68
CA GLN A 354 14.95 14.62 -8.84
C GLN A 354 13.96 13.95 -7.88
N LYS A 355 13.68 12.66 -8.14
CA LYS A 355 12.75 11.87 -7.33
C LYS A 355 13.31 10.52 -6.97
N SER A 356 12.88 9.98 -5.84
CA SER A 356 13.20 8.61 -5.44
C SER A 356 12.02 7.95 -4.76
N TYR A 357 11.92 6.64 -4.95
CA TYR A 357 10.99 5.75 -4.29
C TYR A 357 11.77 4.76 -3.43
N ALA A 358 11.48 4.75 -2.14
CA ALA A 358 11.92 3.74 -1.20
C ALA A 358 10.69 2.98 -0.70
N GLN A 359 10.83 1.66 -0.51
CA GLN A 359 9.74 0.80 -0.02
C GLN A 359 10.13 0.07 1.27
N PRO A 360 10.44 0.80 2.36
CA PRO A 360 10.80 0.21 3.64
C PRO A 360 9.58 -0.33 4.38
N PHE A 361 9.84 -1.16 5.39
CA PHE A 361 8.81 -1.62 6.31
C PHE A 361 8.62 -0.65 7.49
N SER A 362 7.44 -0.65 8.11
CA SER A 362 7.08 0.16 9.29
C SER A 362 7.99 -0.14 10.47
N HIS A 363 8.38 -1.41 10.61
CA HIS A 363 9.40 -1.90 11.53
C HIS A 363 10.01 -3.22 11.03
N VAL A 364 10.95 -3.78 11.78
CA VAL A 364 11.64 -5.03 11.39
C VAL A 364 10.69 -6.19 11.10
N ASN A 365 10.91 -6.90 10.00
CA ASN A 365 10.00 -7.95 9.49
C ASN A 365 9.90 -9.20 10.37
N TYR A 366 10.83 -9.41 11.29
CA TYR A 366 10.75 -10.53 12.23
C TYR A 366 9.81 -10.24 13.41
N TYR A 367 9.37 -8.99 13.58
CA TYR A 367 8.38 -8.61 14.58
C TYR A 367 6.98 -8.59 13.94
N PRO A 368 5.92 -9.05 14.63
CA PRO A 368 4.56 -9.13 14.06
C PRO A 368 4.04 -7.82 13.47
N ASP A 369 3.07 -7.93 12.56
CA ASP A 369 2.29 -6.83 11.97
C ASP A 369 3.06 -5.78 11.17
N SER A 370 4.35 -6.00 10.88
CA SER A 370 5.14 -5.10 10.03
C SER A 370 4.45 -4.87 8.68
N ALA A 371 4.41 -3.62 8.22
CA ALA A 371 3.75 -3.24 6.98
C ALA A 371 4.70 -2.47 6.07
N GLN A 372 4.74 -2.79 4.78
CA GLN A 372 5.53 -1.98 3.85
C GLN A 372 4.85 -0.64 3.58
N MET A 373 5.67 0.40 3.51
CA MET A 373 5.27 1.74 3.08
C MET A 373 5.96 2.05 1.75
N ILE A 374 5.34 2.92 0.96
CA ILE A 374 5.96 3.55 -0.21
C ILE A 374 6.30 4.97 0.21
N ILE A 375 7.58 5.34 0.17
CA ILE A 375 8.07 6.69 0.40
C ILE A 375 8.56 7.25 -0.92
N LYS A 376 7.94 8.34 -1.35
CA LYS A 376 8.42 9.17 -2.44
C LYS A 376 9.09 10.41 -1.87
N LEU A 377 10.33 10.68 -2.29
CA LEU A 377 11.08 11.87 -1.93
C LEU A 377 11.37 12.70 -3.18
N LEU A 378 11.21 14.01 -3.08
CA LEU A 378 11.51 14.99 -4.11
C LEU A 378 12.61 15.91 -3.58
N PHE A 379 13.68 16.08 -4.34
CA PHE A 379 14.87 16.81 -3.87
C PHE A 379 15.55 17.58 -5.01
N SER A 380 16.30 18.62 -4.65
CA SER A 380 17.05 19.42 -5.62
C SER A 380 18.26 18.63 -6.14
N PRO A 381 18.50 18.62 -7.47
CA PRO A 381 19.70 17.99 -8.04
C PRO A 381 20.99 18.76 -7.74
N ASP A 382 20.90 20.03 -7.33
CA ASP A 382 22.08 20.89 -7.17
C ASP A 382 22.77 20.68 -5.82
N ASN A 383 21.98 20.43 -4.76
CA ASN A 383 22.46 20.40 -3.38
C ASN A 383 21.72 19.40 -2.49
N GLY A 384 20.85 18.55 -3.06
CA GLY A 384 20.11 17.56 -2.29
C GLY A 384 19.05 18.13 -1.35
N ARG A 385 18.73 19.43 -1.38
CA ARG A 385 17.69 20.02 -0.52
C ARG A 385 16.36 19.30 -0.75
N ILE A 386 15.71 18.89 0.34
CA ILE A 386 14.42 18.20 0.27
C ILE A 386 13.34 19.21 -0.13
N LEU A 387 12.59 18.89 -1.19
CA LEU A 387 11.52 19.71 -1.75
C LEU A 387 10.13 19.21 -1.34
N GLY A 388 9.99 17.91 -1.10
CA GLY A 388 8.76 17.32 -0.60
C GLY A 388 8.86 15.82 -0.40
N ALA A 389 7.92 15.28 0.36
CA ALA A 389 7.79 13.84 0.61
C ALA A 389 6.33 13.42 0.57
N GLN A 390 6.08 12.21 0.07
CA GLN A 390 4.76 11.57 0.10
C GLN A 390 4.94 10.14 0.59
N ILE A 391 4.04 9.68 1.45
CA ILE A 391 4.10 8.33 2.01
C ILE A 391 2.72 7.70 1.92
N ALA A 392 2.67 6.43 1.53
CA ALA A 392 1.47 5.60 1.59
C ALA A 392 1.79 4.26 2.25
N GLY A 393 0.93 3.80 3.17
CA GLY A 393 1.08 2.52 3.86
C GLY A 393 0.03 2.33 4.95
N THR A 394 -0.03 1.14 5.54
CA THR A 394 -1.04 0.82 6.57
C THR A 394 -0.58 1.14 8.00
N GLU A 395 0.72 1.33 8.20
CA GLU A 395 1.30 1.62 9.52
C GLU A 395 2.49 2.57 9.42
N GLY A 396 2.64 3.45 10.41
CA GLY A 396 3.87 4.21 10.65
C GLY A 396 4.12 5.38 9.69
N VAL A 397 3.13 5.73 8.87
CA VAL A 397 3.16 6.82 7.87
C VAL A 397 3.29 8.18 8.53
N ASP A 398 2.47 8.44 9.55
CA ASP A 398 2.42 9.68 10.34
C ASP A 398 3.80 10.06 10.91
N LYS A 399 4.47 9.13 11.61
CA LYS A 399 5.79 9.36 12.21
C LYS A 399 6.82 9.83 11.18
N ARG A 400 6.81 9.24 9.98
CA ARG A 400 7.79 9.58 8.93
C ARG A 400 7.44 10.87 8.22
N ILE A 401 6.15 11.15 8.00
CA ILE A 401 5.71 12.46 7.49
C ILE A 401 6.12 13.59 8.42
N ASP A 402 5.96 13.42 9.75
CA ASP A 402 6.41 14.41 10.73
C ASP A 402 7.92 14.59 10.75
N THR A 403 8.66 13.49 10.56
CA THR A 403 10.13 13.55 10.43
C THR A 403 10.55 14.33 9.18
N PHE A 404 9.94 14.06 8.02
CA PHE A 404 10.20 14.84 6.80
C PHE A 404 9.76 16.30 6.93
N ALA A 405 8.63 16.57 7.60
CA ALA A 405 8.18 17.94 7.85
C ALA A 405 9.18 18.72 8.70
N THR A 406 9.76 18.07 9.71
CA THR A 406 10.81 18.62 10.55
C THR A 406 12.08 18.88 9.74
N ALA A 407 12.51 17.89 8.95
CA ALA A 407 13.71 17.99 8.11
C ALA A 407 13.60 19.12 7.08
N ILE A 408 12.49 19.21 6.35
CA ILE A 408 12.26 20.28 5.38
C ILE A 408 12.19 21.64 6.08
N SER A 409 11.54 21.73 7.24
CA SER A 409 11.48 22.98 8.02
C SER A 409 12.86 23.45 8.50
N ALA A 410 13.76 22.52 8.78
CA ALA A 410 15.14 22.78 9.19
C ALA A 410 16.09 23.05 8.01
N GLY A 411 15.61 22.90 6.77
CA GLY A 411 16.44 23.10 5.56
C GLY A 411 17.40 21.94 5.29
N MET A 412 17.11 20.74 5.82
CA MET A 412 17.94 19.55 5.63
C MET A 412 17.95 19.07 4.18
N THR A 413 19.04 18.38 3.84
CA THR A 413 19.31 17.74 2.56
C THR A 413 19.10 16.21 2.63
N VAL A 414 19.18 15.52 1.50
CA VAL A 414 19.11 14.05 1.45
C VAL A 414 20.26 13.38 2.21
N ASP A 415 21.42 14.02 2.28
CA ASP A 415 22.57 13.52 3.04
C ASP A 415 22.31 13.63 4.55
N ASP A 416 21.74 14.75 5.01
CA ASP A 416 21.39 14.89 6.42
C ASP A 416 20.38 13.81 6.88
N LEU A 417 19.53 13.30 5.98
CA LEU A 417 18.62 12.20 6.28
C LEU A 417 19.35 10.88 6.56
N THR A 418 20.54 10.67 5.98
CA THR A 418 21.31 9.45 6.22
C THR A 418 21.87 9.37 7.64
N ASP A 419 22.06 10.53 8.26
CA ASP A 419 22.72 10.70 9.56
C ASP A 419 21.73 10.89 10.72
N LEU A 420 20.42 10.94 10.43
CA LEU A 420 19.39 11.03 11.45
C LEU A 420 19.42 9.81 12.39
N GLU A 421 19.74 10.05 13.66
CA GLU A 421 19.63 9.07 14.74
C GLU A 421 18.20 9.07 15.32
N LEU A 422 17.39 8.09 14.94
CA LEU A 422 15.99 7.96 15.33
C LEU A 422 15.81 6.79 16.31
N GLY A 423 14.82 6.91 17.21
CA GLY A 423 14.55 5.89 18.23
C GLY A 423 14.22 4.53 17.61
N TYR A 424 14.95 3.49 18.03
CA TYR A 424 14.79 2.13 17.51
C TYR A 424 14.56 1.10 18.62
N VAL A 425 13.46 0.37 18.48
CA VAL A 425 13.18 -0.94 19.06
C VAL A 425 12.36 -1.75 18.05
N PRO A 426 12.38 -3.10 18.08
CA PRO A 426 11.76 -3.94 17.05
C PRO A 426 10.30 -3.65 16.74
N GLN A 427 9.50 -3.21 17.73
CA GLN A 427 8.08 -2.93 17.54
C GLN A 427 7.76 -1.57 16.89
N TYR A 428 8.75 -0.69 16.71
CA TYR A 428 8.50 0.69 16.24
C TYR A 428 9.37 1.12 15.06
N GLY A 429 10.39 0.34 14.69
CA GLY A 429 11.27 0.71 13.59
C GLY A 429 12.28 -0.37 13.25
N SER A 430 13.36 0.05 12.59
CA SER A 430 14.48 -0.77 12.15
C SER A 430 15.80 -0.07 12.41
N ALA A 431 16.90 -0.84 12.48
CA ALA A 431 18.24 -0.29 12.74
C ALA A 431 18.67 0.80 11.74
N LYS A 432 18.19 0.70 10.49
CA LYS A 432 18.14 1.82 9.55
C LYS A 432 16.69 2.22 9.43
N GLU A 433 16.34 3.42 9.85
CA GLU A 433 14.96 3.90 9.82
C GLU A 433 14.50 4.07 8.35
N ALA A 434 13.19 3.98 8.11
CA ALA A 434 12.59 4.23 6.80
C ALA A 434 13.01 5.58 6.18
N VAL A 435 13.15 6.63 6.99
CA VAL A 435 13.66 7.95 6.58
C VAL A 435 15.14 7.87 6.18
N ASN A 436 15.99 7.13 6.92
CA ASN A 436 17.38 6.93 6.51
C ASN A 436 17.46 6.17 5.19
N ILE A 437 16.62 5.14 5.01
CA ILE A 437 16.55 4.38 3.75
C ILE A 437 16.17 5.30 2.59
N ALA A 438 15.18 6.18 2.77
CA ALA A 438 14.82 7.17 1.76
C ALA A 438 16.00 8.12 1.45
N GLY A 439 16.73 8.57 2.49
CA GLY A 439 17.96 9.35 2.36
C GLY A 439 19.03 8.63 1.53
N TYR A 440 19.35 7.37 1.86
CA TYR A 440 20.34 6.58 1.12
C TYR A 440 19.96 6.38 -0.34
N VAL A 441 18.68 6.08 -0.64
CA VAL A 441 18.22 5.91 -2.01
C VAL A 441 18.36 7.22 -2.79
N ALA A 442 17.94 8.34 -2.21
CA ALA A 442 18.03 9.65 -2.85
C ALA A 442 19.49 10.12 -3.02
N GLY A 443 20.32 9.98 -1.98
CA GLY A 443 21.75 10.30 -2.03
C GLY A 443 22.50 9.47 -3.07
N ASN A 444 22.19 8.18 -3.20
CA ASN A 444 22.79 7.35 -4.26
C ASN A 444 22.40 7.82 -5.68
N ILE A 445 21.18 8.33 -5.89
CA ILE A 445 20.77 8.92 -7.18
C ILE A 445 21.55 10.21 -7.42
N LEU A 446 21.58 11.08 -6.41
CA LEU A 446 22.24 12.39 -6.48
C LEU A 446 23.74 12.24 -6.79
N ASN A 447 24.41 11.30 -6.14
CA ASN A 447 25.84 11.02 -6.32
C ASN A 447 26.16 10.21 -7.59
N GLY A 448 25.14 9.77 -8.35
CA GLY A 448 25.31 8.95 -9.54
C GLY A 448 25.69 7.49 -9.25
N ASP A 449 25.70 7.06 -7.99
CA ASP A 449 25.95 5.68 -7.60
C ASP A 449 24.82 4.73 -8.00
N MET A 450 23.59 5.25 -8.04
CA MET A 450 22.41 4.57 -8.54
C MET A 450 21.76 5.41 -9.65
N PRO A 451 22.25 5.33 -10.90
CA PRO A 451 21.53 5.88 -12.05
C PRO A 451 20.11 5.31 -12.08
N ALA A 452 19.11 6.17 -12.12
CA ALA A 452 17.71 5.78 -11.99
C ALA A 452 16.91 6.09 -13.25
N SER A 453 15.99 5.20 -13.59
CA SER A 453 14.88 5.42 -14.50
C SER A 453 13.57 5.09 -13.79
N TYR A 454 12.45 5.54 -14.35
CA TYR A 454 11.14 5.50 -13.70
C TYR A 454 10.08 4.88 -14.62
N TRP A 455 8.86 4.71 -14.11
CA TRP A 455 7.80 3.98 -14.82
C TRP A 455 6.97 4.86 -15.74
N ASP A 456 7.00 6.17 -15.50
CA ASP A 456 6.27 7.20 -16.26
C ASP A 456 6.88 7.44 -17.65
N ASN A 457 8.14 7.09 -17.89
CA ASN A 457 8.79 7.19 -19.20
C ASN A 457 8.98 5.84 -19.92
N ILE A 458 8.37 4.74 -19.44
CA ILE A 458 8.65 3.39 -19.96
C ILE A 458 8.40 3.24 -21.47
N ALA A 459 7.44 3.99 -22.04
CA ALA A 459 7.14 3.97 -23.46
C ALA A 459 8.26 4.57 -24.33
N GLU A 460 9.13 5.39 -23.75
CA GLU A 460 10.26 6.04 -24.41
C GLU A 460 11.54 5.17 -24.34
N LEU A 461 11.53 4.12 -23.52
CA LEU A 461 12.67 3.22 -23.30
C LEU A 461 12.75 2.12 -24.36
N THR A 462 12.83 2.50 -25.64
CA THR A 462 12.79 1.56 -26.78
C THR A 462 14.16 0.98 -27.15
N ASP A 463 15.25 1.62 -26.73
CA ASP A 463 16.61 1.31 -27.20
C ASP A 463 17.49 0.59 -26.15
N GLY A 464 16.88 -0.31 -25.36
CA GLY A 464 17.60 -1.10 -24.35
C GLY A 464 16.90 -2.42 -24.01
N ILE A 465 17.39 -3.09 -22.97
CA ILE A 465 16.80 -4.35 -22.48
C ILE A 465 16.32 -4.20 -21.04
N PHE A 466 15.21 -4.85 -20.71
CA PHE A 466 14.74 -4.96 -19.33
C PHE A 466 15.31 -6.23 -18.70
N LEU A 467 15.90 -6.09 -17.52
CA LEU A 467 16.45 -7.21 -16.74
C LEU A 467 15.67 -7.36 -15.44
N ASP A 468 14.92 -8.45 -15.32
CA ASP A 468 14.21 -8.85 -14.12
C ASP A 468 15.13 -9.72 -13.25
N VAL A 469 15.49 -9.23 -12.06
CA VAL A 469 16.39 -9.95 -11.15
C VAL A 469 15.66 -10.74 -10.07
N ARG A 470 14.33 -10.87 -10.16
CA ARG A 470 13.53 -11.67 -9.23
C ARG A 470 13.68 -13.16 -9.50
N GLU A 471 13.37 -13.97 -8.50
CA GLU A 471 13.30 -15.42 -8.64
C GLU A 471 12.18 -15.85 -9.61
N PRO A 472 12.34 -16.94 -10.39
CA PRO A 472 11.40 -17.33 -11.43
C PRO A 472 9.96 -17.55 -10.92
N ASP A 473 9.81 -18.10 -9.71
CA ASP A 473 8.50 -18.30 -9.07
C ASP A 473 7.71 -16.99 -8.87
N VAL A 474 8.42 -15.87 -8.66
CA VAL A 474 7.82 -14.54 -8.51
C VAL A 474 7.43 -13.97 -9.88
N THR A 475 8.23 -14.24 -10.91
CA THR A 475 7.97 -13.76 -12.27
C THR A 475 6.71 -14.36 -12.90
N ALA A 476 6.25 -15.52 -12.42
CA ALA A 476 4.99 -16.13 -12.84
C ALA A 476 3.74 -15.26 -12.59
N ILE A 477 3.84 -14.28 -11.69
CA ILE A 477 2.75 -13.32 -11.34
C ILE A 477 2.73 -12.15 -12.33
N GLY A 478 3.76 -12.04 -13.17
CA GLY A 478 3.87 -11.08 -14.25
C GLY A 478 5.26 -10.46 -14.32
N MET A 479 5.63 -10.06 -15.53
CA MET A 479 6.88 -9.41 -15.87
C MET A 479 6.61 -8.25 -16.81
N ILE A 480 7.59 -7.36 -16.95
CA ILE A 480 7.58 -6.40 -18.05
C ILE A 480 7.71 -7.20 -19.36
N PRO A 481 6.89 -6.92 -20.39
CA PRO A 481 7.00 -7.61 -21.67
C PRO A 481 8.43 -7.55 -22.22
N ASN A 482 8.92 -8.67 -22.74
CA ASN A 482 10.27 -8.83 -23.30
C ASN A 482 11.43 -8.67 -22.30
N ALA A 483 11.17 -8.68 -20.99
CA ALA A 483 12.24 -8.68 -20.00
C ALA A 483 12.98 -10.03 -19.94
N ILE A 484 14.30 -9.96 -19.83
CA ILE A 484 15.17 -11.12 -19.56
C ILE A 484 15.15 -11.36 -18.05
N ASN A 485 14.93 -12.61 -17.60
CA ASN A 485 15.01 -12.95 -16.19
C ASN A 485 16.34 -13.63 -15.85
N ILE A 486 17.14 -12.99 -15.00
CA ILE A 486 18.33 -13.57 -14.39
C ILE A 486 18.28 -13.24 -12.90
N PRO A 487 17.94 -14.21 -12.03
CA PRO A 487 17.85 -13.99 -10.60
C PRO A 487 19.14 -13.38 -10.04
N ILE A 488 19.02 -12.45 -9.09
CA ILE A 488 20.18 -11.70 -8.55
C ILE A 488 21.30 -12.62 -8.04
N ASN A 489 20.95 -13.78 -7.50
CA ASN A 489 21.88 -14.76 -6.97
C ASN A 489 22.72 -15.46 -8.05
N GLU A 490 22.21 -15.50 -9.28
CA GLU A 490 22.88 -16.10 -10.45
C GLU A 490 23.53 -15.05 -11.35
N LEU A 491 23.14 -13.78 -11.21
CA LEU A 491 23.54 -12.69 -12.11
C LEU A 491 25.06 -12.59 -12.31
N ARG A 492 25.83 -12.78 -11.24
CA ARG A 492 27.31 -12.67 -11.30
C ARG A 492 27.94 -13.72 -12.21
N ASP A 493 27.40 -14.94 -12.21
CA ASP A 493 27.92 -16.06 -13.00
C ASP A 493 27.40 -16.04 -14.44
N ARG A 494 26.33 -15.27 -14.69
CA ARG A 494 25.62 -15.19 -15.97
C ARG A 494 25.75 -13.83 -16.67
N LEU A 495 26.74 -13.02 -16.27
CA LEU A 495 26.99 -11.69 -16.87
C LEU A 495 27.25 -11.75 -18.39
N ASN A 496 27.79 -12.85 -18.89
CA ASN A 496 28.06 -13.09 -20.30
C ASN A 496 26.79 -13.23 -21.16
N GLU A 497 25.62 -13.45 -20.56
CA GLU A 497 24.34 -13.50 -21.26
C GLU A 497 23.80 -12.10 -21.58
N LEU A 498 24.36 -11.05 -20.97
CA LEU A 498 23.90 -9.68 -21.11
C LEU A 498 24.66 -8.93 -22.22
N PRO A 499 23.97 -8.16 -23.07
CA PRO A 499 24.59 -7.32 -24.09
C PRO A 499 25.36 -6.17 -23.43
N LYS A 500 26.59 -5.92 -23.90
CA LYS A 500 27.42 -4.79 -23.45
C LYS A 500 27.19 -3.49 -24.24
N ASP A 501 26.60 -3.61 -25.42
CA ASP A 501 26.33 -2.52 -26.37
C ASP A 501 24.96 -1.86 -26.17
N LYS A 502 24.18 -2.33 -25.19
CA LYS A 502 22.83 -1.83 -24.90
C LYS A 502 22.72 -1.37 -23.45
N ARG A 503 21.86 -0.37 -23.23
CA ARG A 503 21.44 0.02 -21.89
C ARG A 503 20.59 -1.07 -21.25
N ILE A 504 20.86 -1.37 -19.98
CA ILE A 504 20.16 -2.38 -19.19
C ILE A 504 19.30 -1.68 -18.12
N TYR A 505 17.99 -1.83 -18.24
CA TYR A 505 17.00 -1.36 -17.27
C TYR A 505 16.71 -2.47 -16.26
N VAL A 506 17.34 -2.39 -15.09
CA VAL A 506 17.28 -3.45 -14.07
C VAL A 506 16.11 -3.18 -13.13
N TYR A 507 15.28 -4.19 -12.88
CA TYR A 507 14.20 -4.09 -11.91
C TYR A 507 14.04 -5.36 -11.08
N CYS A 508 13.55 -5.18 -9.85
CA CYS A 508 13.06 -6.25 -9.01
C CYS A 508 11.65 -5.88 -8.52
N ASN A 509 11.15 -6.47 -7.43
CA ASN A 509 9.79 -6.16 -6.98
C ASN A 509 9.66 -4.71 -6.48
N VAL A 510 10.60 -4.26 -5.64
CA VAL A 510 10.51 -2.98 -4.91
C VAL A 510 11.70 -2.04 -5.10
N GLY A 511 12.77 -2.50 -5.76
CA GLY A 511 13.94 -1.69 -6.14
C GLY A 511 15.26 -2.00 -5.41
N LEU A 512 15.24 -2.74 -4.30
CA LEU A 512 16.44 -3.02 -3.50
C LEU A 512 17.40 -3.98 -4.20
N GLU A 513 16.92 -5.14 -4.64
CA GLU A 513 17.75 -6.13 -5.34
C GLU A 513 18.23 -5.58 -6.69
N SER A 514 17.37 -4.85 -7.39
CA SER A 514 17.78 -4.22 -8.65
C SER A 514 18.82 -3.12 -8.46
N TYR A 515 18.83 -2.40 -7.34
CA TYR A 515 19.94 -1.51 -7.00
C TYR A 515 21.27 -2.29 -6.87
N ILE A 516 21.27 -3.40 -6.12
CA ILE A 516 22.48 -4.23 -5.95
C ILE A 516 22.96 -4.78 -7.30
N ALA A 517 22.04 -5.28 -8.12
CA ALA A 517 22.33 -5.75 -9.47
C ALA A 517 22.86 -4.63 -10.38
N THR A 518 22.28 -3.43 -10.32
CA THR A 518 22.73 -2.25 -11.07
C THR A 518 24.17 -1.90 -10.70
N ARG A 519 24.50 -1.85 -9.39
CA ARG A 519 25.89 -1.64 -8.93
C ARG A 519 26.85 -2.70 -9.46
N MET A 520 26.42 -3.96 -9.41
CA MET A 520 27.21 -5.07 -9.94
C MET A 520 27.50 -4.89 -11.42
N LEU A 521 26.50 -4.54 -12.23
CA LEU A 521 26.63 -4.35 -13.67
C LEU A 521 27.52 -3.15 -14.02
N ILE A 522 27.31 -2.00 -13.37
CA ILE A 522 28.15 -0.80 -13.59
C ILE A 522 29.62 -1.11 -13.30
N GLN A 523 29.93 -1.82 -12.22
CA GLN A 523 31.30 -2.20 -11.85
C GLN A 523 31.95 -3.19 -12.84
N HIS A 524 31.15 -3.90 -13.65
CA HIS A 524 31.61 -4.78 -14.73
C HIS A 524 31.58 -4.11 -16.12
N GLY A 525 31.34 -2.80 -16.16
CA GLY A 525 31.40 -1.97 -17.37
C GLY A 525 30.13 -2.02 -18.24
N PHE A 526 28.98 -2.38 -17.68
CA PHE A 526 27.69 -2.28 -18.37
C PHE A 526 27.07 -0.89 -18.17
N ASP A 527 26.37 -0.38 -19.18
CA ASP A 527 25.46 0.77 -19.04
C ASP A 527 24.15 0.28 -18.40
N ALA A 528 24.06 0.33 -17.07
CA ALA A 528 22.92 -0.15 -16.32
C ALA A 528 22.26 0.97 -15.51
N VAL A 529 20.93 0.97 -15.49
CA VAL A 529 20.10 1.90 -14.72
C VAL A 529 19.08 1.12 -13.90
N ASN A 530 18.85 1.56 -12.66
CA ASN A 530 17.86 0.96 -11.77
C ASN A 530 16.47 1.54 -12.09
N MET A 531 15.50 0.68 -12.34
CA MET A 531 14.10 1.09 -12.43
C MET A 531 13.53 1.30 -11.03
N ASN A 532 13.67 2.51 -10.52
CA ASN A 532 13.37 2.82 -9.13
C ASN A 532 11.87 2.70 -8.83
N GLY A 533 11.53 2.09 -7.69
CA GLY A 533 10.15 1.69 -7.35
C GLY A 533 9.78 0.25 -7.75
N GLY A 534 10.54 -0.41 -8.63
CA GLY A 534 10.34 -1.83 -8.97
C GLY A 534 9.02 -2.17 -9.68
N TYR A 535 8.83 -3.46 -9.95
CA TYR A 535 7.66 -4.01 -10.64
C TYR A 535 6.33 -3.70 -9.91
N SER A 536 6.35 -3.57 -8.58
CA SER A 536 5.18 -3.18 -7.79
C SER A 536 4.60 -1.85 -8.28
N MET A 537 5.45 -0.82 -8.40
CA MET A 537 5.04 0.50 -8.90
C MET A 537 4.61 0.44 -10.38
N PHE A 538 5.31 -0.33 -11.21
CA PHE A 538 4.91 -0.56 -12.60
C PHE A 538 3.48 -1.12 -12.72
N LYS A 539 3.17 -2.20 -11.99
CA LYS A 539 1.85 -2.83 -11.97
C LYS A 539 0.78 -1.83 -11.51
N ASN A 540 1.11 -1.01 -10.53
CA ASN A 540 0.22 0.03 -9.98
C ASN A 540 -0.09 1.13 -11.00
N VAL A 541 0.91 1.58 -11.76
CA VAL A 541 0.72 2.64 -12.77
C VAL A 541 0.06 2.11 -14.05
N LYS A 542 0.41 0.90 -14.52
CA LYS A 542 -0.13 0.30 -15.77
C LYS A 542 -1.48 -0.37 -15.62
N GLY A 543 -1.84 -0.84 -14.42
CA GLY A 543 -3.11 -1.53 -14.20
C GLY A 543 -4.33 -0.67 -14.47
N GLY A 544 -4.19 0.66 -14.42
CA GLY A 544 -5.34 1.56 -14.34
C GLY A 544 -6.15 1.29 -13.06
N ALA A 545 -7.15 2.13 -12.77
CA ALA A 545 -8.17 1.78 -11.78
C ALA A 545 -9.04 0.63 -12.36
N SER A 546 -8.49 -0.57 -12.45
CA SER A 546 -9.11 -1.71 -13.11
C SER A 546 -10.18 -2.30 -12.20
N GLU A 547 -11.41 -1.85 -12.47
CA GLU A 547 -12.72 -2.41 -12.09
C GLU A 547 -12.95 -2.70 -10.59
N PRO A 548 -14.18 -2.47 -10.07
CA PRO A 548 -14.53 -2.92 -8.74
C PRO A 548 -14.20 -4.42 -8.63
N ILE A 549 -13.35 -4.77 -7.67
CA ILE A 549 -13.18 -6.17 -7.28
C ILE A 549 -14.56 -6.56 -6.77
N ASN A 550 -15.26 -7.39 -7.54
CA ASN A 550 -16.59 -7.86 -7.21
C ASN A 550 -16.47 -8.82 -6.01
N ILE A 551 -16.25 -8.26 -4.83
CA ILE A 551 -16.39 -8.96 -3.56
C ILE A 551 -17.89 -9.18 -3.45
N ALA A 552 -18.35 -10.37 -3.79
CA ALA A 552 -19.74 -10.73 -3.69
C ALA A 552 -20.19 -10.57 -2.22
N GLN A 553 -20.68 -9.39 -1.85
CA GLN A 553 -21.49 -9.17 -0.67
C GLN A 553 -22.87 -9.74 -0.97
N LYS A 554 -23.00 -11.06 -0.96
CA LYS A 554 -24.30 -11.63 -0.60
C LYS A 554 -24.37 -11.59 0.92
N PRO A 555 -25.40 -10.96 1.51
CA PRO A 555 -25.72 -11.18 2.91
C PRO A 555 -25.83 -12.70 3.09
N VAL A 556 -25.18 -13.24 4.11
CA VAL A 556 -25.47 -14.60 4.54
C VAL A 556 -26.95 -14.61 4.93
N GLU A 557 -27.82 -15.07 4.02
CA GLU A 557 -29.14 -15.54 4.41
C GLU A 557 -28.91 -16.53 5.54
N LYS A 558 -29.54 -16.29 6.69
CA LYS A 558 -29.60 -17.26 7.79
C LYS A 558 -30.26 -18.53 7.26
N LEU A 559 -29.46 -19.44 6.73
CA LEU A 559 -29.82 -20.83 6.54
C LEU A 559 -29.90 -21.44 7.93
N SER A 560 -31.12 -21.46 8.47
CA SER A 560 -31.49 -22.33 9.56
C SER A 560 -31.44 -23.78 9.07
N ILE A 561 -30.28 -24.42 9.19
CA ILE A 561 -30.20 -25.89 9.21
C ILE A 561 -29.25 -26.26 10.34
N ALA A 562 -29.84 -26.77 11.42
CA ALA A 562 -29.15 -27.49 12.45
C ALA A 562 -28.56 -28.77 11.82
N GLN A 563 -27.25 -28.77 11.63
CA GLN A 563 -26.44 -29.99 11.57
C GLN A 563 -25.06 -29.64 12.12
N GLU A 564 -24.81 -30.11 13.34
CA GLU A 564 -23.50 -30.06 14.00
C GLU A 564 -22.49 -30.84 13.17
N ILE A 565 -21.62 -30.13 12.46
CA ILE A 565 -20.30 -30.63 12.07
C ILE A 565 -19.31 -29.56 12.53
N SER A 566 -18.62 -29.84 13.64
CA SER A 566 -17.53 -29.00 14.12
C SER A 566 -16.42 -28.95 13.06
N THR A 567 -16.32 -27.83 12.34
CA THR A 567 -15.20 -27.57 11.42
C THR A 567 -14.15 -26.79 12.21
N GLU A 568 -13.04 -27.44 12.54
CA GLU A 568 -11.86 -26.76 13.12
C GLU A 568 -11.39 -25.69 12.13
N VAL A 569 -11.45 -24.42 12.56
CA VAL A 569 -10.88 -23.28 11.84
C VAL A 569 -9.44 -23.13 12.30
N GLU A 570 -8.49 -23.33 11.39
CA GLU A 570 -7.08 -23.02 11.66
C GLU A 570 -6.78 -21.58 11.25
N TYR A 571 -5.87 -20.94 11.97
CA TYR A 571 -5.50 -19.55 11.76
C TYR A 571 -4.07 -19.45 11.25
N LEU A 572 -3.85 -18.59 10.25
CA LEU A 572 -2.53 -18.27 9.71
C LEU A 572 -2.35 -16.75 9.70
N ASP A 573 -1.38 -16.28 10.46
CA ASP A 573 -0.92 -14.90 10.32
C ASP A 573 0.14 -14.80 9.21
N ALA A 574 -0.23 -14.08 8.16
CA ALA A 574 0.62 -13.73 7.02
C ALA A 574 0.84 -12.21 6.93
N CYS A 575 0.53 -11.44 7.98
CA CYS A 575 0.93 -10.04 8.08
C CYS A 575 2.47 -9.93 8.12
N GLY A 576 3.04 -8.83 7.62
CA GLY A 576 4.50 -8.73 7.45
C GLY A 576 5.03 -9.27 6.13
N LEU A 577 4.18 -9.95 5.35
CA LEU A 577 4.55 -10.51 4.07
C LEU A 577 3.85 -9.76 2.94
N GLN A 578 4.54 -9.64 1.81
CA GLN A 578 4.00 -8.99 0.61
C GLN A 578 3.93 -9.97 -0.54
N CYS A 579 3.06 -9.72 -1.51
CA CYS A 579 2.96 -10.51 -2.75
C CYS A 579 4.35 -10.92 -3.30
N PRO A 580 4.65 -12.24 -3.44
CA PRO A 580 3.76 -13.40 -3.23
C PRO A 580 3.75 -14.05 -1.84
N GLY A 581 4.49 -13.50 -0.87
CA GLY A 581 4.69 -14.04 0.48
C GLY A 581 3.43 -14.54 1.19
N PRO A 582 2.31 -13.77 1.25
CA PRO A 582 1.08 -14.25 1.85
C PRO A 582 0.56 -15.53 1.19
N ILE A 583 0.51 -15.58 -0.14
CA ILE A 583 0.06 -16.74 -0.91
C ILE A 583 0.98 -17.96 -0.71
N LEU A 584 2.30 -17.74 -0.59
CA LEU A 584 3.25 -18.82 -0.30
C LEU A 584 3.02 -19.41 1.09
N ARG A 585 2.76 -18.57 2.10
CA ARG A 585 2.39 -19.04 3.46
C ARG A 585 1.04 -19.76 3.46
N VAL A 586 0.05 -19.24 2.73
CA VAL A 586 -1.25 -19.89 2.55
C VAL A 586 -1.07 -21.29 2.02
N LYS A 587 -0.28 -21.45 0.95
CA LYS A 587 0.03 -22.76 0.36
C LYS A 587 0.67 -23.70 1.39
N GLN A 588 1.76 -23.27 2.04
CA GLN A 588 2.49 -24.09 3.01
C GLN A 588 1.60 -24.60 4.15
N LYS A 589 0.69 -23.75 4.64
CA LYS A 589 -0.23 -24.10 5.73
C LYS A 589 -1.39 -24.94 5.22
N MET A 590 -1.98 -24.59 4.08
CA MET A 590 -3.09 -25.32 3.47
C MET A 590 -2.70 -26.76 3.09
N ASP A 591 -1.44 -27.00 2.72
CA ASP A 591 -0.91 -28.34 2.46
C ASP A 591 -0.94 -29.24 3.71
N GLN A 592 -0.86 -28.67 4.92
CA GLN A 592 -0.87 -29.39 6.20
C GLN A 592 -2.28 -29.72 6.72
N LEU A 593 -3.33 -29.08 6.16
CA LEU A 593 -4.71 -29.25 6.62
C LEU A 593 -5.40 -30.49 6.03
N LYS A 594 -6.44 -30.99 6.70
CA LYS A 594 -7.28 -32.08 6.17
C LYS A 594 -8.34 -31.52 5.20
N PRO A 595 -8.83 -32.31 4.22
CA PRO A 595 -10.00 -31.93 3.44
C PRO A 595 -11.20 -31.57 4.33
N GLY A 596 -11.91 -30.50 3.99
CA GLY A 596 -13.00 -29.93 4.78
C GLY A 596 -12.55 -28.90 5.82
N SER A 597 -11.26 -28.85 6.18
CA SER A 597 -10.72 -27.81 7.09
C SER A 597 -10.83 -26.42 6.47
N ILE A 598 -11.05 -25.44 7.33
CA ILE A 598 -11.11 -24.03 6.97
C ILE A 598 -9.83 -23.38 7.49
N LEU A 599 -9.08 -22.71 6.61
CA LEU A 599 -7.98 -21.84 6.99
C LEU A 599 -8.44 -20.39 6.92
N GLU A 600 -8.34 -19.68 8.03
CA GLU A 600 -8.47 -18.24 8.09
C GLU A 600 -7.07 -17.62 8.02
N VAL A 601 -6.83 -16.78 7.02
CA VAL A 601 -5.53 -16.13 6.80
C VAL A 601 -5.66 -14.62 6.98
N SER A 602 -4.87 -14.04 7.89
CA SER A 602 -4.74 -12.59 8.00
C SER A 602 -3.52 -12.09 7.23
N ALA A 603 -3.69 -11.09 6.37
CA ALA A 603 -2.58 -10.41 5.68
C ALA A 603 -2.82 -8.89 5.66
N ASN A 604 -1.74 -8.10 5.69
CA ASN A 604 -1.80 -6.63 5.60
C ASN A 604 -1.33 -6.11 4.21
N ASP A 605 -1.16 -7.00 3.23
CA ASP A 605 -0.84 -6.69 1.83
C ASP A 605 -2.12 -6.56 0.99
N THR A 606 -2.40 -5.38 0.43
CA THR A 606 -3.63 -5.12 -0.35
C THR A 606 -3.76 -5.99 -1.61
N GLY A 607 -2.64 -6.48 -2.15
CA GLY A 607 -2.62 -7.44 -3.27
C GLY A 607 -3.21 -8.81 -2.92
N PHE A 608 -3.20 -9.19 -1.64
CA PHE A 608 -3.65 -10.50 -1.17
C PHE A 608 -5.11 -10.80 -1.51
N ALA A 609 -6.00 -9.80 -1.43
CA ALA A 609 -7.42 -9.95 -1.77
C ALA A 609 -7.66 -10.31 -3.24
N ILE A 610 -6.76 -9.90 -4.13
CA ILE A 610 -6.81 -10.22 -5.57
C ILE A 610 -6.18 -11.59 -5.83
N ASP A 611 -5.04 -11.86 -5.20
CA ASP A 611 -4.24 -13.05 -5.47
C ASP A 611 -4.85 -14.31 -4.85
N LEU A 612 -5.53 -14.22 -3.70
CA LEU A 612 -6.11 -15.37 -3.01
C LEU A 612 -7.18 -16.11 -3.83
N PRO A 613 -8.19 -15.43 -4.44
CA PRO A 613 -9.13 -16.07 -5.35
C PRO A 613 -8.46 -16.71 -6.57
N ALA A 614 -7.45 -16.05 -7.15
CA ALA A 614 -6.72 -16.57 -8.30
C ALA A 614 -5.96 -17.85 -7.95
N TRP A 615 -5.32 -17.88 -6.79
CA TRP A 615 -4.64 -19.06 -6.26
C TRP A 615 -5.60 -20.21 -5.95
N CYS A 616 -6.75 -19.94 -5.33
CA CYS A 616 -7.77 -20.95 -5.04
C CYS A 616 -8.33 -21.59 -6.33
N ARG A 617 -8.64 -20.78 -7.36
CA ARG A 617 -9.07 -21.29 -8.69
C ARG A 617 -8.04 -22.25 -9.30
N THR A 618 -6.76 -21.92 -9.16
CA THR A 618 -5.66 -22.71 -9.75
C THR A 618 -5.36 -23.99 -8.94
N THR A 619 -5.66 -24.00 -7.64
CA THR A 619 -5.35 -25.13 -6.73
C THR A 619 -6.55 -26.02 -6.40
N GLY A 620 -7.77 -25.63 -6.78
CA GLY A 620 -9.01 -26.37 -6.51
C GLY A 620 -9.57 -26.15 -5.09
N ASN A 621 -8.96 -25.27 -4.30
CA ASN A 621 -9.49 -24.85 -3.01
C ASN A 621 -10.65 -23.86 -3.19
N GLU A 622 -11.54 -23.76 -2.20
CA GLU A 622 -12.70 -22.88 -2.25
C GLU A 622 -12.48 -21.63 -1.38
N VAL A 623 -12.64 -20.44 -1.95
CA VAL A 623 -12.74 -19.21 -1.16
C VAL A 623 -14.14 -19.13 -0.57
N LEU A 624 -14.22 -19.08 0.76
CA LEU A 624 -15.47 -18.93 1.50
C LEU A 624 -15.82 -17.46 1.70
N SER A 625 -14.85 -16.66 2.14
CA SER A 625 -15.01 -15.21 2.27
C SER A 625 -13.66 -14.51 2.19
N ILE A 626 -13.70 -13.24 1.78
CA ILE A 626 -12.60 -12.28 1.94
C ILE A 626 -13.23 -11.07 2.59
N GLU A 627 -12.75 -10.73 3.76
CA GLU A 627 -13.26 -9.64 4.59
C GLU A 627 -12.10 -8.77 5.05
N VAL A 628 -12.32 -7.48 5.26
CA VAL A 628 -11.35 -6.62 5.95
C VAL A 628 -11.78 -6.53 7.41
N ARG A 629 -10.89 -6.90 8.33
CA ARG A 629 -11.10 -6.78 9.78
C ARG A 629 -9.88 -6.15 10.43
N GLU A 630 -10.08 -5.07 11.18
CA GLU A 630 -9.01 -4.37 11.91
C GLU A 630 -7.80 -3.98 11.03
N GLY A 631 -8.05 -3.63 9.77
CA GLY A 631 -7.03 -3.25 8.79
C GLY A 631 -6.22 -4.41 8.20
N LYS A 632 -6.64 -5.64 8.44
CA LYS A 632 -6.10 -6.86 7.84
C LYS A 632 -7.13 -7.44 6.86
N ILE A 633 -6.65 -7.95 5.73
CA ILE A 633 -7.45 -8.78 4.82
C ILE A 633 -7.48 -10.19 5.42
N ILE A 634 -8.69 -10.63 5.77
CA ILE A 634 -9.00 -11.94 6.31
C ILE A 634 -9.60 -12.80 5.18
N GLY A 635 -8.80 -13.71 4.65
CA GLY A 635 -9.25 -14.70 3.68
C GLY A 635 -9.63 -16.01 4.36
N ARG A 636 -10.87 -16.45 4.24
CA ARG A 636 -11.31 -17.79 4.65
C ARG A 636 -11.37 -18.70 3.44
N ILE A 637 -10.62 -19.79 3.51
CA ILE A 637 -10.49 -20.75 2.42
C ILE A 637 -10.72 -22.16 2.95
N ARG A 638 -11.53 -22.94 2.24
CA ARG A 638 -11.79 -24.34 2.55
C ARG A 638 -10.94 -25.23 1.68
N LYS A 639 -10.26 -26.19 2.30
CA LYS A 639 -9.60 -27.27 1.58
C LYS A 639 -10.66 -28.20 1.00
N LYS A 640 -10.91 -28.16 -0.32
CA LYS A 640 -11.80 -29.15 -0.93
C LYS A 640 -11.07 -30.48 -1.06
N GLY A 641 -11.76 -31.55 -0.65
CA GLY A 641 -11.31 -32.91 -0.91
C GLY A 641 -11.38 -33.22 -2.39
N SER A 642 -10.52 -34.12 -2.84
CA SER A 642 -10.40 -34.56 -4.22
C SER A 642 -11.63 -35.31 -4.78
N GLU A 643 -12.76 -35.37 -4.07
CA GLU A 643 -13.92 -36.23 -4.41
C GLU A 643 -15.20 -35.52 -4.87
N GLU A 644 -15.31 -34.18 -4.84
CA GLU A 644 -16.46 -33.48 -5.44
C GLU A 644 -16.12 -32.91 -6.83
N LYS A 645 -15.95 -33.80 -7.81
CA LYS A 645 -16.12 -33.48 -9.23
C LYS A 645 -17.41 -34.12 -9.70
N VAL A 646 -18.47 -33.31 -9.87
CA VAL A 646 -19.78 -33.50 -10.56
C VAL A 646 -20.75 -32.57 -9.81
N VAL A 647 -21.20 -31.40 -10.28
CA VAL A 647 -21.85 -31.02 -11.55
C VAL A 647 -21.67 -29.51 -11.75
N ALA A 648 -21.20 -29.10 -12.94
CA ALA A 648 -21.66 -27.91 -13.68
C ALA A 648 -20.64 -27.64 -14.81
N GLN A 649 -20.85 -28.31 -15.95
CA GLN A 649 -20.14 -28.04 -17.20
C GLN A 649 -21.04 -27.21 -18.11
N GLN A 650 -20.55 -26.03 -18.50
CA GLN A 650 -20.61 -25.37 -19.81
C GLN A 650 -19.95 -24.00 -19.58
N THR A 651 -18.86 -23.56 -20.23
CA THR A 651 -18.38 -23.83 -21.59
C THR A 651 -16.89 -23.41 -21.64
N SER A 652 -16.13 -24.04 -22.56
CA SER A 652 -14.77 -23.73 -23.04
C SER A 652 -13.73 -24.81 -22.73
N THR A 653 -13.29 -25.44 -23.81
CA THR A 653 -12.27 -26.50 -23.91
C THR A 653 -10.90 -25.95 -23.52
N GLN A 654 -10.49 -26.14 -22.26
CA GLN A 654 -9.08 -26.12 -21.89
C GLN A 654 -8.52 -27.53 -21.98
N ILE A 655 -7.45 -27.67 -22.76
CA ILE A 655 -6.63 -28.89 -22.84
C ILE A 655 -6.04 -29.11 -21.45
N VAL A 656 -6.57 -30.09 -20.71
CA VAL A 656 -5.99 -30.53 -19.44
C VAL A 656 -4.70 -31.28 -19.79
N MET A 657 -3.55 -30.63 -19.60
CA MET A 657 -2.28 -31.33 -19.72
C MET A 657 -2.16 -32.40 -18.63
N PRO A 658 -1.60 -33.59 -18.94
CA PRO A 658 -1.46 -34.65 -17.95
C PRO A 658 -0.53 -34.19 -16.81
N LYS A 659 -0.90 -34.48 -15.56
CA LYS A 659 -0.06 -34.26 -14.38
C LYS A 659 0.96 -35.41 -14.26
N GLU A 660 1.89 -35.52 -15.20
CA GLU A 660 3.01 -36.46 -15.12
C GLU A 660 4.37 -35.72 -15.15
N LYS A 661 5.35 -36.27 -14.43
CA LYS A 661 6.74 -35.80 -14.40
C LYS A 661 7.68 -36.97 -14.65
N THR A 662 8.67 -36.77 -15.50
CA THR A 662 9.72 -37.77 -15.73
C THR A 662 11.08 -37.21 -15.37
N ILE A 663 11.87 -37.97 -14.61
CA ILE A 663 13.19 -37.57 -14.14
C ILE A 663 14.19 -38.65 -14.57
N VAL A 664 15.16 -38.26 -15.40
CA VAL A 664 16.26 -39.13 -15.83
C VAL A 664 17.38 -39.01 -14.81
N VAL A 665 17.70 -40.11 -14.13
CA VAL A 665 18.78 -40.19 -13.15
C VAL A 665 19.99 -40.87 -13.80
N PHE A 666 21.00 -40.09 -14.15
CA PHE A 666 22.23 -40.59 -14.79
C PHE A 666 23.45 -40.52 -13.88
N SER A 667 23.41 -39.75 -12.79
CA SER A 667 24.46 -39.69 -11.77
C SER A 667 24.27 -40.71 -10.64
N ASN A 668 25.38 -41.17 -10.04
CA ASN A 668 25.39 -41.89 -8.76
C ASN A 668 26.02 -41.09 -7.61
N ASP A 669 26.20 -39.78 -7.79
CA ASP A 669 26.63 -38.91 -6.69
C ASP A 669 25.48 -38.75 -5.68
N MET A 670 25.79 -38.93 -4.41
CA MET A 670 24.81 -38.97 -3.32
C MET A 670 23.94 -37.72 -3.29
N ASP A 671 24.51 -36.52 -3.44
CA ASP A 671 23.80 -35.24 -3.46
C ASP A 671 22.87 -35.09 -4.67
N ARG A 672 23.31 -35.49 -5.87
CA ARG A 672 22.47 -35.41 -7.09
C ARG A 672 21.32 -36.41 -7.06
N VAL A 673 21.61 -37.63 -6.62
CA VAL A 673 20.59 -38.68 -6.47
C VAL A 673 19.59 -38.29 -5.38
N MET A 674 20.06 -37.71 -4.27
CA MET A 674 19.17 -37.15 -3.26
C MET A 674 18.29 -36.04 -3.83
N SER A 675 18.82 -35.11 -4.62
CA SER A 675 18.01 -34.10 -5.30
C SER A 675 16.94 -34.73 -6.19
N ALA A 676 17.27 -35.76 -6.97
CA ALA A 676 16.30 -36.47 -7.81
C ALA A 676 15.14 -37.07 -6.97
N PHE A 677 15.45 -37.74 -5.86
CA PHE A 677 14.42 -38.31 -4.99
C PHE A 677 13.65 -37.28 -4.18
N ILE A 678 14.26 -36.15 -3.78
CA ILE A 678 13.56 -35.03 -3.12
C ILE A 678 12.56 -34.41 -4.09
N ILE A 679 12.98 -34.15 -5.34
CA ILE A 679 12.11 -33.60 -6.38
C ILE A 679 11.01 -34.60 -6.75
N ALA A 680 11.33 -35.89 -6.84
CA ALA A 680 10.36 -36.93 -7.16
C ALA A 680 9.29 -37.06 -6.07
N ASN A 681 9.68 -37.19 -4.80
CA ASN A 681 8.74 -37.25 -3.68
C ASN A 681 7.93 -35.94 -3.52
N GLY A 682 8.57 -34.78 -3.74
CA GLY A 682 7.87 -33.50 -3.79
C GLY A 682 6.82 -33.43 -4.90
N SER A 683 7.18 -33.86 -6.11
CA SER A 683 6.27 -33.89 -7.26
C SER A 683 5.11 -34.87 -7.04
N ALA A 684 5.39 -36.07 -6.54
CA ALA A 684 4.36 -37.06 -6.23
C ALA A 684 3.40 -36.57 -5.13
N SER A 685 3.92 -35.87 -4.12
CA SER A 685 3.10 -35.22 -3.08
C SER A 685 2.19 -34.11 -3.60
N MET A 686 2.56 -33.47 -4.72
CA MET A 686 1.75 -32.46 -5.42
C MET A 686 0.70 -33.10 -6.38
N GLY A 687 0.54 -34.42 -6.32
CA GLY A 687 -0.42 -35.17 -7.13
C GLY A 687 0.03 -35.40 -8.57
N TYR A 688 1.32 -35.25 -8.86
CA TYR A 688 1.87 -35.69 -10.14
C TYR A 688 2.14 -37.19 -10.11
N LYS A 689 1.86 -37.88 -11.22
CA LYS A 689 2.45 -39.20 -11.45
C LYS A 689 3.92 -39.01 -11.82
N VAL A 690 4.82 -39.70 -11.14
CA VAL A 690 6.27 -39.49 -11.31
C VAL A 690 6.94 -40.77 -11.78
N ASN A 691 7.77 -40.63 -12.82
CA ASN A 691 8.62 -41.69 -13.36
C ASN A 691 10.09 -41.30 -13.14
N LEU A 692 10.88 -42.14 -12.47
CA LEU A 692 12.33 -42.01 -12.36
C LEU A 692 13.00 -43.04 -13.28
N PHE A 693 13.64 -42.56 -14.35
CA PHE A 693 14.34 -43.39 -15.33
C PHE A 693 15.84 -43.41 -15.05
N PHE A 694 16.37 -44.54 -14.60
CA PHE A 694 17.78 -44.72 -14.22
C PHE A 694 18.60 -45.26 -15.38
N THR A 695 19.64 -44.52 -15.75
CA THR A 695 20.58 -44.90 -16.80
C THR A 695 22.02 -44.61 -16.40
N PHE A 696 22.99 -45.10 -17.17
CA PHE A 696 24.42 -45.09 -16.87
C PHE A 696 24.72 -45.30 -15.37
N TRP A 697 25.44 -44.36 -14.76
CA TRP A 697 25.88 -44.49 -13.37
C TRP A 697 24.71 -44.52 -12.39
N GLY A 698 23.59 -43.84 -12.71
CA GLY A 698 22.38 -43.82 -11.91
C GLY A 698 21.79 -45.20 -11.59
N LEU A 699 22.02 -46.21 -12.45
CA LEU A 699 21.62 -47.60 -12.14
C LEU A 699 22.21 -48.14 -10.83
N ASN A 700 23.36 -47.63 -10.40
CA ASN A 700 23.99 -48.07 -9.15
C ASN A 700 23.17 -47.71 -7.91
N VAL A 701 22.30 -46.70 -7.99
CA VAL A 701 21.36 -46.32 -6.94
C VAL A 701 20.37 -47.46 -6.65
N LEU A 702 20.00 -48.21 -7.68
CA LEU A 702 19.02 -49.29 -7.59
C LEU A 702 19.63 -50.64 -7.19
N ARG A 703 20.96 -50.75 -7.01
CA ARG A 703 21.62 -52.02 -6.69
C ARG A 703 21.41 -52.43 -5.23
N LYS A 704 21.17 -53.71 -5.00
CA LYS A 704 21.14 -54.30 -3.65
C LYS A 704 22.51 -54.15 -2.97
N SER A 705 22.48 -53.82 -1.67
CA SER A 705 23.69 -53.70 -0.84
C SER A 705 24.40 -55.05 -0.62
N GLN A 706 23.66 -56.16 -0.69
CA GLN A 706 24.17 -57.52 -0.52
C GLN A 706 24.70 -58.11 -1.83
N LYS A 707 25.68 -59.02 -1.74
CA LYS A 707 26.24 -59.72 -2.92
C LYS A 707 25.27 -60.80 -3.38
N VAL A 708 24.71 -60.65 -4.58
CA VAL A 708 23.88 -61.66 -5.25
C VAL A 708 24.76 -62.48 -6.20
N SER A 709 24.61 -63.81 -6.20
CA SER A 709 25.32 -64.69 -7.13
C SER A 709 24.57 -64.75 -8.46
N VAL A 710 25.19 -64.26 -9.52
CA VAL A 710 24.64 -64.27 -10.89
C VAL A 710 25.72 -64.68 -11.89
N SER A 711 25.30 -65.36 -12.96
CA SER A 711 26.21 -65.73 -14.06
C SER A 711 26.57 -64.49 -14.88
N LYS A 712 27.87 -64.25 -15.06
CA LYS A 712 28.43 -63.06 -15.73
C LYS A 712 29.68 -63.43 -16.52
N SER A 713 29.90 -62.74 -17.63
CA SER A 713 31.14 -62.82 -18.41
C SER A 713 32.32 -62.21 -17.63
N PHE A 714 33.56 -62.47 -18.06
CA PHE A 714 34.76 -61.94 -17.38
C PHE A 714 34.76 -60.41 -17.28
N VAL A 715 34.35 -59.72 -18.35
CA VAL A 715 34.28 -58.25 -18.42
C VAL A 715 33.16 -57.72 -17.51
N GLU A 716 31.98 -58.35 -17.51
CA GLU A 716 30.85 -57.97 -16.64
C GLU A 716 31.18 -58.13 -15.14
N ARG A 717 31.98 -59.14 -14.78
CA ARG A 717 32.46 -59.31 -13.40
C ARG A 717 33.37 -58.17 -12.97
N MET A 718 34.21 -57.68 -13.88
CA MET A 718 35.12 -56.57 -13.61
C MET A 718 34.35 -55.26 -13.39
N PHE A 719 33.39 -54.93 -14.27
CA PHE A 719 32.49 -53.78 -14.08
C PHE A 719 31.70 -53.87 -12.78
N GLY A 720 31.14 -55.05 -12.48
CA GLY A 720 30.38 -55.29 -11.24
C GLY A 720 31.18 -55.10 -9.95
N TRP A 721 32.51 -55.25 -9.99
CA TRP A 721 33.43 -55.00 -8.88
C TRP A 721 33.77 -53.51 -8.71
N MET A 722 33.93 -52.77 -9.81
CA MET A 722 34.28 -51.35 -9.80
C MET A 722 33.11 -50.43 -9.41
N MET A 723 31.88 -50.90 -9.58
CA MET A 723 30.66 -50.13 -9.31
C MET A 723 30.18 -50.22 -7.85
N PRO A 724 29.68 -49.13 -7.25
CA PRO A 724 29.18 -49.14 -5.87
C PRO A 724 27.96 -50.05 -5.72
N LYS A 725 27.85 -50.70 -4.56
CA LYS A 725 26.75 -51.60 -4.20
C LYS A 725 25.92 -50.95 -3.11
N GLY A 726 24.68 -50.57 -3.46
CA GLY A 726 23.77 -49.89 -2.56
C GLY A 726 24.08 -48.41 -2.37
N VAL A 727 23.05 -47.67 -1.96
CA VAL A 727 23.10 -46.21 -1.81
C VAL A 727 24.01 -45.72 -0.68
N SER A 728 24.32 -46.58 0.29
CA SER A 728 25.21 -46.27 1.41
C SER A 728 26.66 -46.00 0.95
N LYS A 729 27.06 -46.54 -0.20
CA LYS A 729 28.40 -46.39 -0.80
C LYS A 729 28.52 -45.23 -1.79
N LEU A 730 27.45 -44.48 -2.02
CA LEU A 730 27.49 -43.28 -2.85
C LEU A 730 28.22 -42.15 -2.15
N LYS A 731 28.90 -41.33 -2.94
CA LYS A 731 29.81 -40.27 -2.50
C LYS A 731 29.28 -38.91 -2.95
N LEU A 732 29.69 -37.83 -2.29
CA LEU A 732 29.35 -36.47 -2.75
C LEU A 732 30.04 -36.14 -4.07
N SER A 733 29.33 -35.43 -4.95
CA SER A 733 29.81 -34.98 -6.26
C SER A 733 30.99 -34.02 -6.16
N LYS A 734 31.00 -33.19 -5.11
CA LYS A 734 32.08 -32.23 -4.77
C LYS A 734 32.41 -32.33 -3.29
N LEU A 735 33.61 -31.86 -2.92
CA LEU A 735 34.07 -31.78 -1.52
C LEU A 735 34.08 -33.14 -0.78
N ASN A 736 34.23 -34.26 -1.49
CA ASN A 736 34.24 -35.59 -0.88
C ASN A 736 35.42 -35.81 0.09
N MET A 737 36.58 -35.18 -0.16
CA MET A 737 37.78 -35.21 0.72
C MET A 737 38.13 -36.65 1.19
N GLY A 738 38.22 -37.59 0.25
CA GLY A 738 38.51 -39.00 0.55
C GLY A 738 37.41 -39.76 1.32
N GLY A 739 36.19 -39.21 1.40
CA GLY A 739 35.06 -39.77 2.16
C GLY A 739 34.66 -38.93 3.37
N MET A 740 35.52 -38.03 3.83
CA MET A 740 35.25 -37.18 5.00
C MET A 740 34.08 -36.22 4.77
N GLY A 741 33.95 -35.64 3.57
CA GLY A 741 32.84 -34.74 3.25
C GLY A 741 31.50 -35.47 3.22
N THR A 742 31.46 -36.68 2.65
CA THR A 742 30.24 -37.51 2.64
C THR A 742 29.83 -37.91 4.05
N TRP A 743 30.78 -38.24 4.92
CA TRP A 743 30.50 -38.53 6.33
C TRP A 743 29.97 -37.30 7.07
N MET A 744 30.63 -36.14 6.92
CA MET A 744 30.22 -34.88 7.55
C MET A 744 28.80 -34.48 7.11
N MET A 745 28.50 -34.56 5.81
CA MET A 745 27.17 -34.26 5.28
C MET A 745 26.11 -35.18 5.87
N LYS A 746 26.36 -36.50 5.96
CA LYS A 746 25.44 -37.45 6.60
C LYS A 746 25.21 -37.13 8.08
N GLN A 747 26.23 -36.66 8.81
CA GLN A 747 26.07 -36.22 10.21
C GLN A 747 25.23 -34.94 10.33
N VAL A 748 25.50 -33.93 9.48
CA VAL A 748 24.71 -32.68 9.46
C VAL A 748 23.26 -32.96 9.10
N MET A 749 23.02 -33.81 8.11
CA MET A 749 21.67 -34.25 7.73
C MET A 749 20.95 -34.90 8.90
N LYS A 750 21.62 -35.81 9.64
CA LYS A 750 21.03 -36.44 10.82
C LYS A 750 20.71 -35.43 11.94
N GLN A 751 21.59 -34.46 12.18
CA GLN A 751 21.35 -33.39 13.17
C GLN A 751 20.19 -32.46 12.78
N LYS A 752 20.01 -32.24 11.47
CA LYS A 752 18.94 -31.40 10.92
C LYS A 752 17.67 -32.18 10.54
N ASN A 753 17.57 -33.45 10.94
CA ASN A 753 16.44 -34.34 10.62
C ASN A 753 16.11 -34.43 9.11
N VAL A 754 17.13 -34.40 8.24
CA VAL A 754 16.96 -34.61 6.80
C VAL A 754 16.94 -36.11 6.51
N HIS A 755 15.93 -36.57 5.75
CA HIS A 755 15.81 -37.96 5.36
C HIS A 755 17.04 -38.48 4.63
N SER A 756 17.46 -39.69 4.99
CA SER A 756 18.52 -40.40 4.29
C SER A 756 18.06 -40.81 2.88
N LEU A 757 19.02 -41.06 1.99
CA LEU A 757 18.69 -41.50 0.63
C LEU A 757 17.91 -42.83 0.62
N ASP A 758 18.20 -43.75 1.55
CA ASP A 758 17.42 -44.98 1.72
C ASP A 758 15.95 -44.69 2.07
N GLU A 759 15.71 -43.75 2.99
CA GLU A 759 14.35 -43.32 3.38
C GLU A 759 13.62 -42.65 2.20
N LEU A 760 14.29 -41.78 1.46
CA LEU A 760 13.71 -41.12 0.28
C LEU A 760 13.31 -42.11 -0.82
N ILE A 761 14.09 -43.18 -1.02
CA ILE A 761 13.76 -44.26 -1.96
C ILE A 761 12.55 -45.07 -1.47
N GLN A 762 12.46 -45.35 -0.18
CA GLN A 762 11.30 -46.04 0.39
C GLN A 762 10.03 -45.19 0.29
N MET A 763 10.12 -43.90 0.59
CA MET A 763 9.02 -42.95 0.43
C MET A 763 8.54 -42.89 -1.02
N ALA A 764 9.47 -42.83 -1.98
CA ALA A 764 9.13 -42.81 -3.41
C ALA A 764 8.30 -44.04 -3.81
N ARG A 765 8.71 -45.22 -3.33
CA ARG A 765 7.98 -46.47 -3.59
C ARG A 765 6.61 -46.50 -2.92
N GLN A 766 6.48 -45.99 -1.70
CA GLN A 766 5.19 -45.89 -0.99
C GLN A 766 4.23 -44.92 -1.68
N GLN A 767 4.76 -43.86 -2.30
CA GLN A 767 3.99 -42.87 -3.06
C GLN A 767 3.65 -43.33 -4.49
N GLY A 768 4.00 -44.56 -4.88
CA GLY A 768 3.72 -45.10 -6.20
C GLY A 768 4.57 -44.51 -7.32
N ILE A 769 5.73 -43.91 -7.00
CA ILE A 769 6.69 -43.42 -8.00
C ILE A 769 7.28 -44.63 -8.74
N ARG A 770 7.21 -44.60 -10.07
CA ARG A 770 7.75 -45.66 -10.92
C ARG A 770 9.26 -45.53 -11.03
N LEU A 771 9.99 -46.56 -10.62
CA LEU A 771 11.44 -46.63 -10.75
C LEU A 771 11.79 -47.56 -11.91
N ILE A 772 12.36 -47.00 -12.98
CA ILE A 772 12.58 -47.69 -14.26
C ILE A 772 14.09 -47.81 -14.52
N ALA A 773 14.60 -49.03 -14.67
CA ALA A 773 15.98 -49.31 -15.01
C ALA A 773 16.15 -49.45 -16.53
N CYS A 774 17.13 -48.73 -17.10
CA CYS A 774 17.44 -48.78 -18.52
C CYS A 774 18.06 -50.13 -18.94
N THR A 775 17.35 -50.92 -19.74
CA THR A 775 17.78 -52.28 -20.15
C THR A 775 19.07 -52.27 -20.98
N MET A 776 19.23 -51.29 -21.88
CA MET A 776 20.45 -51.15 -22.68
C MET A 776 21.67 -50.91 -21.78
N THR A 777 21.53 -50.00 -20.81
CA THR A 777 22.61 -49.69 -19.86
C THR A 777 22.87 -50.88 -18.93
N MET A 778 21.84 -51.59 -18.48
CA MET A 778 22.01 -52.84 -17.70
C MET A 778 22.86 -53.87 -18.45
N ASN A 779 22.62 -54.04 -19.75
CA ASN A 779 23.41 -54.95 -20.60
C ASN A 779 24.86 -54.46 -20.77
N ILE A 780 25.08 -53.16 -21.00
CA ILE A 780 26.41 -52.57 -21.15
C ILE A 780 27.23 -52.72 -19.86
N MET A 781 26.62 -52.46 -18.71
CA MET A 781 27.29 -52.49 -17.40
C MET A 781 27.31 -53.88 -16.75
N GLY A 782 26.74 -54.88 -17.42
CA GLY A 782 26.65 -56.25 -16.90
C GLY A 782 25.84 -56.37 -15.62
N LEU A 783 24.81 -55.54 -15.42
CA LEU A 783 23.89 -55.60 -14.28
C LEU A 783 22.69 -56.47 -14.62
N LYS A 784 22.44 -57.49 -13.79
CA LYS A 784 21.26 -58.35 -13.92
C LYS A 784 20.15 -57.88 -12.99
N LYS A 785 18.88 -58.11 -13.37
CA LYS A 785 17.70 -57.66 -12.60
C LYS A 785 17.72 -58.17 -11.16
N GLU A 786 18.24 -59.37 -10.93
CA GLU A 786 18.36 -59.99 -9.61
C GLU A 786 19.29 -59.20 -8.66
N GLU A 787 20.17 -58.35 -9.21
CA GLU A 787 21.06 -57.46 -8.46
C GLU A 787 20.41 -56.12 -8.08
N LEU A 788 19.23 -55.79 -8.61
CA LEU A 788 18.48 -54.57 -8.29
C LEU A 788 17.52 -54.80 -7.11
N ILE A 789 17.15 -53.72 -6.40
CA ILE A 789 16.12 -53.73 -5.36
C ILE A 789 14.78 -54.19 -5.93
N ASP A 790 13.90 -54.73 -5.09
CA ASP A 790 12.63 -55.28 -5.57
C ASP A 790 11.67 -54.16 -6.01
N GLY A 791 10.79 -54.43 -6.99
CA GLY A 791 9.80 -53.47 -7.50
C GLY A 791 10.33 -52.48 -8.55
N ILE A 792 11.47 -52.76 -9.17
CA ILE A 792 12.03 -51.98 -10.29
C ILE A 792 11.46 -52.48 -11.63
N GLU A 793 10.97 -51.55 -12.43
CA GLU A 793 10.53 -51.79 -13.81
C GLU A 793 11.72 -51.74 -14.77
N GLU A 794 11.66 -52.48 -15.88
CA GLU A 794 12.68 -52.44 -16.92
C GLU A 794 12.13 -51.69 -18.12
N GLY A 795 12.89 -50.69 -18.61
CA GLY A 795 12.47 -49.83 -19.71
C GLY A 795 13.60 -49.52 -20.68
N GLY A 796 13.26 -49.39 -21.97
CA GLY A 796 14.17 -48.88 -22.99
C GLY A 796 13.94 -47.39 -23.27
N VAL A 797 14.63 -46.86 -24.28
CA VAL A 797 14.44 -45.47 -24.74
C VAL A 797 12.99 -45.18 -25.12
N ALA A 798 12.27 -46.15 -25.70
CA ALA A 798 10.86 -46.00 -26.07
C ALA A 798 9.94 -45.80 -24.85
N ALA A 799 10.16 -46.54 -23.76
CA ALA A 799 9.37 -46.39 -22.53
C ALA A 799 9.64 -45.02 -21.87
N PHE A 800 10.89 -44.56 -21.89
CA PHE A 800 11.24 -43.23 -21.44
C PHE A 800 10.57 -42.13 -22.29
N LEU A 801 10.61 -42.24 -23.62
CA LEU A 801 9.99 -41.25 -24.50
C LEU A 801 8.47 -41.21 -24.34
N GLU A 802 7.81 -42.35 -24.14
CA GLU A 802 6.37 -42.41 -23.84
C GLU A 802 6.02 -41.73 -22.51
N ASP A 803 6.81 -41.97 -21.46
CA ASP A 803 6.63 -41.32 -20.16
C ASP A 803 6.95 -39.81 -20.24
N ALA A 804 7.94 -39.41 -21.05
CA ALA A 804 8.31 -38.02 -21.29
C ALA A 804 7.25 -37.26 -22.10
N ASP A 805 6.65 -37.88 -23.12
CA ASP A 805 5.57 -37.28 -23.94
C ASP A 805 4.29 -37.06 -23.11
N ARG A 806 4.05 -37.91 -22.11
CA ARG A 806 2.97 -37.73 -21.14
C ARG A 806 3.30 -36.72 -20.05
N SER A 807 4.57 -36.40 -19.87
CA SER A 807 5.04 -35.49 -18.83
C SER A 807 5.04 -34.05 -19.30
N ASN A 808 4.52 -33.15 -18.47
CA ASN A 808 4.59 -31.72 -18.78
C ASN A 808 5.96 -31.09 -18.45
N VAL A 809 6.84 -31.84 -17.76
CA VAL A 809 8.25 -31.49 -17.51
C VAL A 809 9.09 -32.78 -17.44
N THR A 810 10.25 -32.76 -18.10
CA THR A 810 11.28 -33.81 -18.01
C THR A 810 12.59 -33.23 -17.48
N LEU A 811 13.15 -33.81 -16.41
CA LEU A 811 14.38 -33.35 -15.78
C LEU A 811 15.52 -34.36 -15.98
N PHE A 812 16.76 -33.89 -16.10
CA PHE A 812 17.96 -34.74 -16.17
C PHE A 812 18.85 -34.44 -14.97
N ILE A 813 19.12 -35.45 -14.13
CA ILE A 813 19.82 -35.31 -12.84
C ILE A 813 20.98 -36.33 -12.70
#